data_AF-A0A954R020-F1
#
_entry.id   AF-A0A954R020-F1
#
_cell.length_a   1.000
_cell.length_b   1.000
_cell.length_c   1.000
_cell.angle_alpha   90.00
_cell.angle_beta   90.00
_cell.angle_gamma   90.00
#
_symmetry.space_group_name_H-M   'P 1'
#
loop_
_entity.id
_entity.type
_entity.pdbx_description
1 polymer ?
#
loop_
_entity_poly.entity_id
_entity_poly.type
_entity_poly.pdbx_seq_one_letter_code
_entity_poly.pdbx_strand_id
1 'polypeptide(L)'
;MTIRVALNHLTRYRYDKLATIHPQVIRLRPAPHCRTPVHSYSLKVQPANHFVNWQQDPHGNFLARFVFPEKARSLEIQVDVVVDMTVINPFDFFIEESATSFPFSYEPWLATELKPYLDTSASTPVLTQYVSQVRERAITRSEMGTTDFLVAVNQAIQHDISYSIRLEPGVQTAEESLTLRSGSCRDSAWLLVQVLRTLGLAARFVSGYLIQLTADIENLDGPAGPTADFTDLHAWTEVFLPGAGWIGLDPTSGLLTSEGHIPLAATPDPVSAAPITGSIEKCEVEFDFGMTITRIHEDPRVTKPYTREQWSNIDAVGQAVDQRLNSGDVRLTMGGEPTFVSIDDMEGDEWTTAAVGENKRQLSETLIKRLRERFTTGGLLHYGQGKWYPGESLPRWSLACFWRTDGQAIWQDDSLLADTDEDHGLNAEDAEIFLHALADKLNVEPSYIVPAFEDVAHFLVRERQLPVNVDPTDPKLKDPEERSRLVRVFQQGMNTPVGFVLPLRRQWWQARPRWTSGPWPVRANQLFLLPGDSPIGLRLPLDSLPYAADGPSDPLRAIDPMAPVSDLPAPNHPPQLSIAVENAPQPQPLRPQRLSVSNTAIVEKLRQVAADRPHFDRTPPRLRLAGELVREPSPVAPETVPADKVIRTSLCVEARGGNLFVFMPPVERVEDYLDLIAAVEATASDLQV
;
A
#
# COMPACT_ATOMS: atom_id res chain seq x y z
N MET A 1 -0.47 -25.47 -0.24
CA MET A 1 -1.54 -26.03 -1.09
C MET A 1 -0.99 -27.27 -1.74
N THR A 2 -1.70 -28.39 -1.63
CA THR A 2 -1.20 -29.70 -2.06
C THR A 2 -1.88 -30.09 -3.37
N ILE A 3 -1.10 -30.50 -4.37
CA ILE A 3 -1.66 -31.03 -5.63
C ILE A 3 -1.83 -32.53 -5.46
N ARG A 4 -3.05 -33.04 -5.62
CA ARG A 4 -3.25 -34.49 -5.65
C ARG A 4 -3.22 -34.98 -7.09
N VAL A 5 -2.42 -36.00 -7.33
CA VAL A 5 -2.22 -36.57 -8.66
C VAL A 5 -2.46 -38.08 -8.65
N ALA A 6 -2.98 -38.58 -9.76
CA ALA A 6 -3.15 -39.99 -10.04
C ALA A 6 -2.16 -40.42 -11.14
N LEU A 7 -1.29 -41.37 -10.80
CA LEU A 7 -0.35 -42.04 -11.69
C LEU A 7 -0.95 -43.38 -12.12
N ASN A 8 -0.97 -43.62 -13.43
CA ASN A 8 -1.24 -44.93 -14.01
C ASN A 8 0.03 -45.42 -14.71
N HIS A 9 0.50 -46.62 -14.37
CA HIS A 9 1.60 -47.31 -15.01
C HIS A 9 1.08 -48.64 -15.56
N LEU A 10 1.22 -48.85 -16.86
CA LEU A 10 0.90 -50.08 -17.56
C LEU A 10 2.15 -50.65 -18.23
N THR A 11 2.45 -51.91 -17.93
CA THR A 11 3.45 -52.72 -18.63
C THR A 11 2.76 -53.93 -19.26
N ARG A 12 2.97 -54.16 -20.56
CA ARG A 12 2.47 -55.32 -21.31
C ARG A 12 3.60 -56.07 -21.99
N TYR A 13 3.60 -57.39 -21.79
CA TYR A 13 4.37 -58.35 -22.56
C TYR A 13 3.39 -59.19 -23.38
N ARG A 14 3.60 -59.28 -24.69
CA ARG A 14 2.85 -60.18 -25.59
C ARG A 14 3.78 -61.24 -26.14
N TYR A 15 3.32 -62.48 -26.12
CA TYR A 15 4.08 -63.65 -26.54
C TYR A 15 3.53 -64.19 -27.86
N ASP A 16 4.42 -64.56 -28.77
CA ASP A 16 4.11 -65.17 -30.06
C ASP A 16 3.30 -66.49 -29.92
N LYS A 17 3.52 -67.21 -28.83
CA LYS A 17 2.84 -68.47 -28.47
C LYS A 17 2.26 -68.46 -27.05
N LEU A 18 1.46 -69.48 -26.72
CA LEU A 18 1.12 -69.78 -25.33
C LEU A 18 2.40 -70.20 -24.58
N ALA A 19 2.88 -69.33 -23.71
CA ALA A 19 4.13 -69.50 -22.97
C ALA A 19 3.85 -69.75 -21.47
N THR A 20 4.70 -70.56 -20.85
CA THR A 20 4.68 -70.77 -19.40
C THR A 20 5.35 -69.60 -18.69
N ILE A 21 4.58 -68.77 -17.97
CA ILE A 21 5.10 -67.67 -17.16
C ILE A 21 5.61 -68.24 -15.84
N HIS A 22 6.93 -68.27 -15.64
CA HIS A 22 7.51 -68.67 -14.36
C HIS A 22 7.29 -67.57 -13.31
N PRO A 23 7.55 -67.84 -12.02
CA PRO A 23 7.28 -66.86 -10.96
C PRO A 23 7.87 -65.48 -11.25
N GLN A 24 7.03 -64.46 -11.14
CA GLN A 24 7.38 -63.05 -11.31
C GLN A 24 7.40 -62.37 -9.95
N VAL A 25 8.34 -61.47 -9.73
CA VAL A 25 8.41 -60.61 -8.55
C VAL A 25 8.28 -59.17 -9.03
N ILE A 26 7.26 -58.48 -8.53
CA ILE A 26 6.93 -57.10 -8.89
C ILE A 26 7.21 -56.21 -7.68
N ARG A 27 8.00 -55.16 -7.89
CA ARG A 27 8.43 -54.18 -6.88
C ARG A 27 7.87 -52.79 -7.17
N LEU A 28 6.64 -52.71 -7.67
CA LEU A 28 6.01 -51.45 -8.11
C LEU A 28 5.11 -50.82 -7.04
N ARG A 29 5.29 -51.19 -5.77
CA ARG A 29 4.57 -50.56 -4.64
C ARG A 29 5.48 -49.52 -3.99
N PRO A 30 5.00 -48.29 -3.72
CA PRO A 30 5.75 -47.30 -2.96
C PRO A 30 6.35 -47.87 -1.67
N ALA A 31 7.64 -47.61 -1.46
CA ALA A 31 8.40 -48.11 -0.34
C ALA A 31 7.93 -47.47 0.98
N PRO A 32 8.09 -48.15 2.12
CA PRO A 32 7.65 -47.63 3.42
C PRO A 32 8.26 -46.27 3.81
N HIS A 33 9.45 -45.97 3.31
CA HIS A 33 10.19 -44.73 3.60
C HIS A 33 9.87 -43.59 2.62
N CYS A 34 8.88 -43.76 1.74
CA CYS A 34 8.43 -42.69 0.86
C CYS A 34 7.90 -41.51 1.68
N ARG A 35 8.49 -40.32 1.47
CA ARG A 35 8.10 -39.09 2.17
C ARG A 35 6.81 -38.49 1.60
N THR A 36 6.53 -38.76 0.32
CA THR A 36 5.33 -38.29 -0.37
C THR A 36 4.12 -39.11 0.08
N PRO A 37 3.06 -38.49 0.64
CA PRO A 37 1.90 -39.23 1.12
C PRO A 37 1.18 -39.98 0.00
N VAL A 38 1.02 -41.30 0.17
CA VAL A 38 0.30 -42.18 -0.76
C VAL A 38 -1.10 -42.45 -0.21
N HIS A 39 -2.13 -41.97 -0.91
CA HIS A 39 -3.54 -42.14 -0.52
C HIS A 39 -4.10 -43.49 -0.92
N SER A 40 -3.74 -43.96 -2.11
CA SER A 40 -4.20 -45.23 -2.62
C SER A 40 -3.18 -45.86 -3.55
N TYR A 41 -3.16 -47.19 -3.53
CA TYR A 41 -2.34 -48.03 -4.38
C TYR A 41 -3.17 -49.21 -4.89
N SER A 42 -3.08 -49.51 -6.17
CA SER A 42 -3.66 -50.70 -6.79
C SER A 42 -2.63 -51.39 -7.67
N LEU A 43 -2.61 -52.72 -7.63
CA LEU A 43 -1.82 -53.57 -8.51
C LEU A 43 -2.76 -54.59 -9.15
N LYS A 44 -2.97 -54.47 -10.45
CA LYS A 44 -3.77 -55.39 -11.25
C LYS A 44 -2.86 -56.13 -12.22
N VAL A 45 -2.90 -57.46 -12.15
CA VAL A 45 -2.07 -58.33 -12.99
C VAL A 45 -2.96 -59.25 -13.81
N GLN A 46 -2.68 -59.37 -15.10
CA GLN A 46 -3.29 -60.36 -15.99
C GLN A 46 -2.23 -61.33 -16.50
N PRO A 47 -2.52 -62.64 -16.64
CA PRO A 47 -3.84 -63.29 -16.53
C PRO A 47 -4.44 -63.29 -15.11
N ALA A 48 -5.77 -63.23 -15.01
CA ALA A 48 -6.45 -63.10 -13.71
C ALA A 48 -6.37 -64.37 -12.83
N ASN A 49 -6.20 -65.55 -13.44
CA ASN A 49 -5.95 -66.79 -12.70
C ASN A 49 -4.47 -66.87 -12.30
N HIS A 50 -4.13 -66.38 -11.13
CA HIS A 50 -2.77 -66.41 -10.57
C HIS A 50 -2.81 -66.50 -9.04
N PHE A 51 -1.68 -66.87 -8.46
CA PHE A 51 -1.44 -66.76 -7.03
C PHE A 51 -0.53 -65.56 -6.77
N VAL A 52 -0.88 -64.73 -5.79
CA VAL A 52 -0.04 -63.62 -5.32
C VAL A 52 0.37 -63.86 -3.88
N ASN A 53 1.65 -63.67 -3.58
CA ASN A 53 2.19 -63.65 -2.23
C ASN A 53 2.99 -62.37 -2.00
N TRP A 54 2.56 -61.57 -1.02
CA TRP A 54 3.25 -60.34 -0.63
C TRP A 54 4.32 -60.64 0.41
N GLN A 55 5.51 -60.09 0.19
CA GLN A 55 6.69 -60.29 1.03
C GLN A 55 7.43 -58.96 1.21
N GLN A 56 8.39 -58.95 2.13
CA GLN A 56 9.41 -57.93 2.20
C GLN A 56 10.79 -58.57 1.99
N ASP A 57 11.66 -57.88 1.28
CA ASP A 57 13.07 -58.26 1.19
C ASP A 57 13.83 -57.85 2.47
N PRO A 58 15.09 -58.29 2.64
CA PRO A 58 15.90 -57.89 3.80
C PRO A 58 16.14 -56.37 3.94
N HIS A 59 15.83 -55.59 2.90
CA HIS A 59 15.97 -54.13 2.88
C HIS A 59 14.63 -53.41 3.16
N GLY A 60 13.55 -54.17 3.41
CA GLY A 60 12.23 -53.65 3.72
C GLY A 60 11.37 -53.28 2.50
N ASN A 61 11.82 -53.57 1.28
CA ASN A 61 11.07 -53.28 0.06
C ASN A 61 9.90 -54.25 -0.11
N PHE A 62 8.77 -53.78 -0.61
CA PHE A 62 7.60 -54.62 -0.88
C PHE A 62 7.79 -55.44 -2.15
N LEU A 63 7.59 -56.75 -2.04
CA LEU A 63 7.66 -57.70 -3.15
C LEU A 63 6.30 -58.38 -3.35
N ALA A 64 5.72 -58.28 -4.54
CA ALA A 64 4.57 -59.09 -4.92
C ALA A 64 5.04 -60.24 -5.81
N ARG A 65 5.02 -61.47 -5.27
CA ARG A 65 5.40 -62.67 -6.02
C ARG A 65 4.16 -63.31 -6.66
N PHE A 66 4.11 -63.29 -7.98
CA PHE A 66 3.05 -63.89 -8.80
C PHE A 66 3.48 -65.25 -9.34
N VAL A 67 2.58 -66.22 -9.26
CA VAL A 67 2.74 -67.55 -9.85
C VAL A 67 1.53 -67.87 -10.71
N PHE A 68 1.78 -68.24 -11.97
CA PHE A 68 0.74 -68.50 -12.96
C PHE A 68 0.62 -70.02 -13.19
N PRO A 69 -0.55 -70.64 -12.95
CA PRO A 69 -0.75 -72.06 -13.17
C PRO A 69 -0.93 -72.43 -14.65
N GLU A 70 -1.40 -71.49 -15.46
CA GLU A 70 -1.74 -71.72 -16.87
C GLU A 70 -0.77 -71.00 -17.82
N LYS A 71 -0.63 -71.53 -19.04
CA LYS A 71 0.08 -70.83 -20.11
C LYS A 71 -0.75 -69.66 -20.60
N ALA A 72 -0.08 -68.57 -20.96
CA ALA A 72 -0.75 -67.36 -21.43
C ALA A 72 -0.06 -66.77 -22.67
N ARG A 73 -0.78 -65.92 -23.40
CA ARG A 73 -0.25 -65.14 -24.53
C ARG A 73 0.23 -63.74 -24.14
N SER A 74 -0.04 -63.31 -22.91
CA SER A 74 0.37 -61.99 -22.44
C SER A 74 0.50 -61.94 -20.93
N LEU A 75 1.36 -61.04 -20.45
CA LEU A 75 1.45 -60.60 -19.07
C LEU A 75 1.20 -59.09 -19.05
N GLU A 76 0.16 -58.66 -18.34
CA GLU A 76 -0.16 -57.24 -18.17
C GLU A 76 -0.06 -56.89 -16.69
N ILE A 77 0.66 -55.82 -16.38
CA ILE A 77 0.85 -55.31 -15.03
C ILE A 77 0.43 -53.85 -15.05
N GLN A 78 -0.63 -53.54 -14.31
CA GLN A 78 -1.16 -52.20 -14.16
C GLN A 78 -1.04 -51.76 -12.70
N VAL A 79 -0.49 -50.57 -12.50
CA VAL A 79 -0.35 -49.93 -11.20
C VAL A 79 -1.03 -48.57 -11.23
N ASP A 80 -1.89 -48.32 -10.25
CA ASP A 80 -2.51 -47.02 -10.03
C ASP A 80 -2.08 -46.50 -8.65
N VAL A 81 -1.58 -45.27 -8.61
CA VAL A 81 -1.14 -44.61 -7.36
C VAL A 81 -1.75 -43.23 -7.29
N VAL A 82 -2.31 -42.87 -6.13
CA VAL A 82 -2.73 -41.50 -5.85
C VAL A 82 -1.83 -40.93 -4.77
N VAL A 83 -1.16 -39.82 -5.07
CA VAL A 83 -0.22 -39.17 -4.16
C VAL A 83 -0.48 -37.67 -4.04
N ASP A 84 -0.04 -37.12 -2.91
CA ASP A 84 -0.04 -35.68 -2.64
C ASP A 84 1.33 -35.08 -2.96
N MET A 85 1.40 -34.28 -4.01
CA MET A 85 2.57 -33.50 -4.41
C MET A 85 2.68 -32.25 -3.52
N THR A 86 2.91 -32.48 -2.24
CA THR A 86 3.24 -31.42 -1.27
C THR A 86 4.73 -31.14 -1.39
N VAL A 87 5.12 -29.88 -1.58
CA VAL A 87 6.53 -29.48 -1.68
C VAL A 87 7.29 -29.95 -0.44
N ILE A 88 8.36 -30.70 -0.67
CA ILE A 88 9.24 -31.18 0.40
C ILE A 88 10.56 -30.42 0.30
N ASN A 89 10.98 -29.76 1.39
CA ASN A 89 12.33 -29.20 1.45
C ASN A 89 13.34 -30.37 1.47
N PRO A 90 14.18 -30.51 0.43
CA PRO A 90 15.14 -31.62 0.37
C PRO A 90 16.26 -31.50 1.40
N PHE A 91 16.47 -30.31 1.98
CA PHE A 91 17.49 -30.02 3.01
C PHE A 91 16.95 -30.06 4.44
N ASP A 92 15.69 -30.44 4.65
CA ASP A 92 15.04 -30.48 5.97
C ASP A 92 15.42 -31.76 6.73
N PHE A 93 16.64 -31.78 7.26
CA PHE A 93 17.20 -32.85 8.09
C PHE A 93 18.31 -32.30 8.99
N PHE A 94 18.66 -33.05 10.04
CA PHE A 94 19.76 -32.71 10.94
C PHE A 94 20.85 -33.79 10.84
N ILE A 95 22.10 -33.36 10.76
CA ILE A 95 23.26 -34.26 10.79
C ILE A 95 23.86 -34.23 12.19
N GLU A 96 24.33 -35.37 12.70
CA GLU A 96 25.09 -35.42 13.94
C GLU A 96 26.41 -34.63 13.84
N GLU A 97 26.87 -34.07 14.96
CA GLU A 97 28.08 -33.24 15.00
C GLU A 97 29.31 -33.92 14.38
N SER A 98 29.44 -35.24 14.58
CA SER A 98 30.51 -36.08 14.04
C SER A 98 30.56 -36.15 12.51
N ALA A 99 29.45 -35.85 11.83
CA ALA A 99 29.30 -35.95 10.38
C ALA A 99 28.99 -34.61 9.70
N THR A 100 29.02 -33.48 10.43
CA THR A 100 28.76 -32.14 9.88
C THR A 100 29.76 -31.74 8.78
N SER A 101 31.02 -32.15 8.93
CA SER A 101 32.10 -31.84 7.99
C SER A 101 32.66 -33.12 7.36
N PHE A 102 32.97 -33.07 6.07
CA PHE A 102 33.61 -34.18 5.37
C PHE A 102 35.15 -34.02 5.37
N PRO A 103 35.94 -35.09 5.59
CA PRO A 103 35.52 -36.48 5.80
C PRO A 103 35.13 -36.78 7.25
N PHE A 104 34.21 -37.73 7.42
CA PHE A 104 33.85 -38.32 8.71
C PHE A 104 33.95 -39.85 8.66
N SER A 105 33.81 -40.51 9.81
CA SER A 105 33.76 -41.97 9.91
C SER A 105 32.52 -42.41 10.67
N TYR A 106 31.89 -43.49 10.23
CA TYR A 106 30.77 -44.10 10.96
C TYR A 106 31.27 -44.75 12.25
N GLU A 107 30.43 -44.70 13.29
CA GLU A 107 30.64 -45.49 14.50
C GLU A 107 30.78 -46.99 14.17
N PRO A 108 31.63 -47.77 14.87
CA PRO A 108 31.95 -49.15 14.49
C PRO A 108 30.73 -50.09 14.39
N TRP A 109 29.76 -49.93 15.29
CA TRP A 109 28.53 -50.73 15.28
C TRP A 109 27.66 -50.37 14.06
N LEU A 110 27.52 -49.09 13.75
CA LEU A 110 26.75 -48.60 12.61
C LEU A 110 27.42 -48.98 11.28
N ALA A 111 28.74 -48.89 11.20
CA ALA A 111 29.51 -49.37 10.04
C ALA A 111 29.29 -50.87 9.77
N THR A 112 29.09 -51.66 10.83
CA THR A 112 28.77 -53.10 10.72
C THR A 112 27.39 -53.31 10.10
N GLU A 113 26.38 -52.55 10.52
CA GLU A 113 25.03 -52.60 9.97
C GLU A 113 24.97 -52.06 8.52
N LEU A 114 25.77 -51.04 8.22
CA LEU A 114 25.86 -50.42 6.90
C LEU A 114 26.79 -51.16 5.92
N LYS A 115 27.44 -52.25 6.34
CA LYS A 115 28.43 -52.97 5.55
C LYS A 115 28.00 -53.28 4.10
N PRO A 116 26.77 -53.77 3.82
CA PRO A 116 26.33 -54.01 2.44
C PRO A 116 26.28 -52.75 1.57
N TYR A 117 26.12 -51.58 2.19
CA TYR A 117 26.03 -50.29 1.53
C TYR A 117 27.38 -49.55 1.44
N LEU A 118 28.42 -50.10 2.06
CA LEU A 118 29.81 -49.64 1.96
C LEU A 118 30.63 -50.48 0.98
N ASP A 119 30.12 -51.64 0.56
CA ASP A 119 30.83 -52.57 -0.31
C ASP A 119 31.03 -52.00 -1.72
N THR A 120 32.29 -51.81 -2.10
CA THR A 120 32.67 -51.30 -3.42
C THR A 120 32.79 -52.43 -4.42
N SER A 121 32.34 -52.19 -5.65
CA SER A 121 32.71 -53.05 -6.78
C SER A 121 34.23 -53.02 -7.00
N ALA A 122 34.77 -54.01 -7.73
CA ALA A 122 36.21 -54.11 -7.95
C ALA A 122 36.79 -52.76 -8.45
N SER A 123 37.66 -52.15 -7.64
CA SER A 123 38.20 -50.82 -7.93
C SER A 123 39.02 -50.84 -9.21
N THR A 124 38.60 -50.06 -10.19
CA THR A 124 39.34 -49.87 -11.45
C THR A 124 40.19 -48.60 -11.37
N PRO A 125 41.35 -48.53 -12.04
CA PRO A 125 42.17 -47.31 -12.04
C PRO A 125 41.40 -46.07 -12.50
N VAL A 126 40.48 -46.23 -13.46
CA VAL A 126 39.62 -45.16 -13.98
C VAL A 126 38.68 -44.62 -12.89
N LEU A 127 38.00 -45.51 -12.15
CA LEU A 127 37.12 -45.11 -11.06
C LEU A 127 37.90 -44.44 -9.92
N THR A 128 39.04 -45.00 -9.51
CA THR A 128 39.89 -44.40 -8.45
C THR A 128 40.40 -43.01 -8.84
N GLN A 129 40.81 -42.84 -10.11
CA GLN A 129 41.24 -41.54 -10.62
C GLN A 129 40.07 -40.54 -10.63
N TYR A 130 38.89 -40.97 -11.11
CA TYR A 130 37.71 -40.11 -11.14
C TYR A 130 37.26 -39.67 -9.74
N VAL A 131 37.21 -40.59 -8.77
CA VAL A 131 36.87 -40.29 -7.38
C VAL A 131 37.83 -39.27 -6.78
N SER A 132 39.14 -39.41 -7.02
CA SER A 132 40.14 -38.43 -6.58
C SER A 132 39.88 -37.05 -7.19
N GLN A 133 39.61 -36.98 -8.50
CA GLN A 133 39.31 -35.72 -9.20
C GLN A 133 38.03 -35.05 -8.69
N VAL A 134 36.96 -35.81 -8.51
CA VAL A 134 35.68 -35.28 -8.00
C VAL A 134 35.85 -34.80 -6.56
N ARG A 135 36.59 -35.55 -5.73
CA ARG A 135 36.92 -35.13 -4.36
C ARG A 135 37.68 -33.81 -4.33
N GLU A 136 38.71 -33.68 -5.16
CA GLU A 136 39.51 -32.43 -5.27
C GLU A 136 38.66 -31.26 -5.79
N ARG A 137 37.78 -31.49 -6.77
CA ARG A 137 36.86 -30.46 -7.28
C ARG A 137 35.81 -30.04 -6.25
N ALA A 138 35.30 -30.99 -5.47
CA ALA A 138 34.28 -30.73 -4.46
C ALA A 138 34.86 -29.94 -3.27
N ILE A 139 36.02 -30.34 -2.73
CA ILE A 139 36.63 -29.72 -1.55
C ILE A 139 37.29 -28.38 -1.94
N THR A 140 36.50 -27.31 -1.88
CA THR A 140 36.96 -25.94 -2.22
C THR A 140 37.49 -25.15 -1.01
N ARG A 141 37.30 -25.66 0.21
CA ARG A 141 37.69 -25.02 1.48
C ARG A 141 38.26 -26.07 2.44
N SER A 142 39.01 -25.61 3.44
CA SER A 142 39.64 -26.48 4.46
C SER A 142 38.61 -27.23 5.32
N GLU A 143 37.44 -26.64 5.55
CA GLU A 143 36.30 -27.28 6.20
C GLU A 143 35.09 -27.15 5.26
N MET A 144 34.66 -28.26 4.68
CA MET A 144 33.48 -28.33 3.82
C MET A 144 32.38 -29.09 4.53
N GLY A 145 31.19 -28.50 4.62
CA GLY A 145 30.02 -29.17 5.15
C GLY A 145 29.69 -30.41 4.32
N THR A 146 29.34 -31.51 4.97
CA THR A 146 29.03 -32.79 4.30
C THR A 146 27.91 -32.64 3.28
N THR A 147 26.88 -31.85 3.57
CA THR A 147 25.79 -31.56 2.63
C THR A 147 26.28 -30.87 1.37
N ASP A 148 27.08 -29.81 1.51
CA ASP A 148 27.64 -29.08 0.36
C ASP A 148 28.57 -29.98 -0.47
N PHE A 149 29.34 -30.83 0.20
CA PHE A 149 30.20 -31.82 -0.45
C PHE A 149 29.37 -32.80 -1.30
N LEU A 150 28.27 -33.33 -0.75
CA LEU A 150 27.37 -34.24 -1.48
C LEU A 150 26.72 -33.55 -2.69
N VAL A 151 26.28 -32.30 -2.54
CA VAL A 151 25.74 -31.49 -3.66
C VAL A 151 26.78 -31.36 -4.76
N ALA A 152 28.02 -31.00 -4.41
CA ALA A 152 29.11 -30.83 -5.37
C ALA A 152 29.46 -32.14 -6.10
N VAL A 153 29.51 -33.27 -5.39
CA VAL A 153 29.76 -34.60 -5.99
C VAL A 153 28.61 -34.99 -6.93
N ASN A 154 27.36 -34.76 -6.54
CA ASN A 154 26.19 -35.06 -7.35
C ASN A 154 26.20 -34.25 -8.66
N GLN A 155 26.48 -32.94 -8.56
CA GLN A 155 26.58 -32.04 -9.71
C GLN A 155 27.78 -32.38 -10.62
N ALA A 156 28.90 -32.85 -10.06
CA ALA A 156 30.05 -33.28 -10.86
C ALA A 156 29.69 -34.44 -11.79
N ILE A 157 28.94 -35.44 -11.29
CA ILE A 157 28.50 -36.57 -12.12
C ILE A 157 27.47 -36.11 -13.16
N GLN A 158 26.54 -35.25 -12.78
CA GLN A 158 25.56 -34.67 -13.71
C GLN A 158 26.24 -33.91 -14.86
N HIS A 159 27.33 -33.21 -14.58
CA HIS A 159 28.10 -32.48 -15.58
C HIS A 159 28.96 -33.41 -16.45
N ASP A 160 29.59 -34.42 -15.84
CA ASP A 160 30.57 -35.27 -16.51
C ASP A 160 29.94 -36.40 -17.35
N ILE A 161 28.69 -36.78 -17.05
CA ILE A 161 27.97 -37.89 -17.71
C ILE A 161 26.73 -37.38 -18.45
N SER A 162 26.75 -37.47 -19.79
CA SER A 162 25.63 -37.05 -20.63
C SER A 162 24.44 -38.02 -20.51
N TYR A 163 23.24 -37.48 -20.28
CA TYR A 163 22.02 -38.28 -20.17
C TYR A 163 21.56 -38.82 -21.53
N SER A 164 21.24 -40.11 -21.60
CA SER A 164 20.66 -40.78 -22.77
C SER A 164 19.65 -41.85 -22.36
N ILE A 165 18.55 -41.96 -23.13
CA ILE A 165 17.56 -43.01 -22.91
C ILE A 165 18.09 -44.32 -23.50
N ARG A 166 18.05 -45.40 -22.72
CA ARG A 166 18.56 -46.71 -23.09
C ARG A 166 17.49 -47.78 -22.94
N LEU A 167 17.34 -48.61 -23.97
CA LEU A 167 16.39 -49.73 -23.99
C LEU A 167 17.06 -51.07 -23.66
N GLU A 168 18.40 -51.13 -23.63
CA GLU A 168 19.10 -52.37 -23.30
C GLU A 168 18.85 -52.77 -21.84
N PRO A 169 18.79 -54.08 -21.52
CA PRO A 169 18.69 -54.53 -20.14
C PRO A 169 20.01 -54.32 -19.37
N GLY A 170 19.91 -54.19 -18.05
CA GLY A 170 21.06 -54.09 -17.15
C GLY A 170 21.56 -52.66 -16.92
N VAL A 171 22.47 -52.52 -15.97
CA VAL A 171 23.09 -51.24 -15.59
C VAL A 171 24.56 -51.27 -16.02
N GLN A 172 25.05 -50.17 -16.59
CA GLN A 172 26.48 -50.02 -16.90
C GLN A 172 27.31 -50.13 -15.62
N THR A 173 28.48 -50.76 -15.73
CA THR A 173 29.50 -50.67 -14.70
C THR A 173 30.02 -49.23 -14.59
N ALA A 174 30.58 -48.88 -13.43
CA ALA A 174 31.14 -47.55 -13.23
C ALA A 174 32.25 -47.22 -14.26
N GLU A 175 33.05 -48.22 -14.66
CA GLU A 175 34.09 -48.05 -15.68
C GLU A 175 33.50 -47.81 -17.08
N GLU A 176 32.42 -48.52 -17.45
CA GLU A 176 31.70 -48.26 -18.70
C GLU A 176 31.11 -46.86 -18.74
N SER A 177 30.40 -46.44 -17.68
CA SER A 177 29.80 -45.09 -17.60
C SER A 177 30.87 -43.99 -17.76
N LEU A 178 32.01 -44.14 -17.08
CA LEU A 178 33.13 -43.18 -17.15
C LEU A 178 33.85 -43.20 -18.51
N THR A 179 33.91 -44.35 -19.18
CA THR A 179 34.52 -44.49 -20.51
C THR A 179 33.63 -43.89 -21.59
N LEU A 180 32.32 -44.18 -21.54
CA LEU A 180 31.33 -43.68 -22.49
C LEU A 180 30.97 -42.22 -22.25
N ARG A 181 31.15 -41.72 -21.02
CA ARG A 181 30.69 -40.40 -20.55
C ARG A 181 29.21 -40.14 -20.85
N SER A 182 28.43 -41.20 -20.90
CA SER A 182 27.01 -41.14 -21.18
C SER A 182 26.29 -42.36 -20.61
N GLY A 183 25.06 -42.16 -20.15
CA GLY A 183 24.27 -43.20 -19.52
C GLY A 183 22.82 -42.79 -19.30
N SER A 184 22.01 -43.77 -18.90
CA SER A 184 20.63 -43.58 -18.44
C SER A 184 20.58 -43.28 -16.94
N CYS A 185 19.41 -42.97 -16.39
CA CYS A 185 19.26 -42.64 -14.96
C CYS A 185 19.83 -43.71 -14.03
N ARG A 186 19.60 -44.99 -14.33
CA ARG A 186 20.17 -46.13 -13.59
C ARG A 186 21.71 -46.19 -13.68
N ASP A 187 22.31 -45.77 -14.78
CA ASP A 187 23.76 -45.82 -14.97
C ASP A 187 24.44 -44.72 -14.14
N SER A 188 23.89 -43.49 -14.17
CA SER A 188 24.39 -42.37 -13.36
C SER A 188 24.17 -42.59 -11.87
N ALA A 189 23.01 -43.13 -11.46
CA ALA A 189 22.74 -43.50 -10.08
C ALA A 189 23.73 -44.55 -9.57
N TRP A 190 23.98 -45.61 -10.34
CA TRP A 190 24.93 -46.64 -9.92
C TRP A 190 26.37 -46.13 -9.85
N LEU A 191 26.79 -45.27 -10.79
CA LEU A 191 28.09 -44.60 -10.72
C LEU A 191 28.20 -43.77 -9.44
N LEU A 192 27.20 -42.97 -9.09
CA LEU A 192 27.20 -42.18 -7.86
C LEU A 192 27.27 -43.06 -6.60
N VAL A 193 26.54 -44.20 -6.56
CA VAL A 193 26.67 -45.18 -5.46
C VAL A 193 28.12 -45.63 -5.32
N GLN A 194 28.78 -46.01 -6.41
CA GLN A 194 30.17 -46.50 -6.37
C GLN A 194 31.17 -45.40 -5.97
N VAL A 195 30.96 -44.17 -6.42
CA VAL A 195 31.77 -43.01 -6.03
C VAL A 195 31.66 -42.75 -4.53
N LEU A 196 30.44 -42.68 -3.99
CA LEU A 196 30.20 -42.43 -2.56
C LEU A 196 30.78 -43.55 -1.68
N ARG A 197 30.62 -44.82 -2.08
CA ARG A 197 31.22 -45.95 -1.37
C ARG A 197 32.73 -45.91 -1.35
N THR A 198 33.36 -45.51 -2.46
CA THR A 198 34.82 -45.34 -2.54
C THR A 198 35.30 -44.18 -1.65
N LEU A 199 34.46 -43.17 -1.43
CA LEU A 199 34.69 -42.07 -0.49
C LEU A 199 34.42 -42.45 0.98
N GLY A 200 34.01 -43.70 1.25
CA GLY A 200 33.72 -44.20 2.59
C GLY A 200 32.31 -43.90 3.09
N LEU A 201 31.40 -43.47 2.22
CA LEU A 201 30.01 -43.16 2.55
C LEU A 201 29.08 -44.30 2.15
N ALA A 202 28.21 -44.72 3.07
CA ALA A 202 27.25 -45.78 2.82
C ALA A 202 26.17 -45.28 1.84
N ALA A 203 26.06 -45.94 0.69
CA ALA A 203 25.14 -45.55 -0.38
C ALA A 203 24.35 -46.73 -0.93
N ARG A 204 23.12 -46.49 -1.38
CA ARG A 204 22.22 -47.49 -1.96
C ARG A 204 21.58 -47.00 -3.25
N PHE A 205 21.26 -47.94 -4.12
CA PHE A 205 20.57 -47.69 -5.38
C PHE A 205 19.07 -47.71 -5.14
N VAL A 206 18.35 -46.73 -5.69
CA VAL A 206 16.89 -46.63 -5.57
C VAL A 206 16.27 -46.65 -6.95
N SER A 207 15.27 -47.51 -7.12
CA SER A 207 14.36 -47.49 -8.27
C SER A 207 12.99 -47.01 -7.82
N GLY A 208 12.40 -46.08 -8.57
CA GLY A 208 11.13 -45.49 -8.21
C GLY A 208 10.40 -44.83 -9.36
N TYR A 209 9.33 -44.11 -9.03
CA TYR A 209 8.70 -43.18 -9.97
C TYR A 209 9.27 -41.79 -9.78
N LEU A 210 9.47 -41.08 -10.89
CA LEU A 210 9.65 -39.63 -10.89
C LEU A 210 8.37 -39.00 -11.45
N ILE A 211 7.75 -38.12 -10.67
CA ILE A 211 6.64 -37.28 -11.09
C ILE A 211 7.14 -35.84 -11.11
N GLN A 212 7.06 -35.18 -12.26
CA GLN A 212 7.35 -33.75 -12.35
C GLN A 212 6.13 -33.04 -12.93
N LEU A 213 5.65 -32.04 -12.18
CA LEU A 213 4.52 -31.22 -12.58
C LEU A 213 5.02 -29.92 -13.17
N THR A 214 4.37 -29.45 -14.23
CA THR A 214 4.63 -28.14 -14.81
C THR A 214 4.26 -27.05 -13.80
N ALA A 215 5.21 -26.15 -13.55
CA ALA A 215 5.00 -24.99 -12.71
C ALA A 215 4.01 -24.02 -13.36
N ASP A 216 3.26 -23.27 -12.54
CA ASP A 216 2.29 -22.30 -13.05
C ASP A 216 2.96 -21.04 -13.64
N ILE A 217 4.16 -20.72 -13.16
CA ILE A 217 4.98 -19.59 -13.59
C ILE A 217 6.34 -20.15 -13.98
N GLU A 218 6.85 -19.75 -15.14
CA GLU A 218 8.21 -20.08 -15.55
C GLU A 218 9.21 -19.42 -14.59
N ASN A 219 10.21 -20.18 -14.15
CA ASN A 219 11.26 -19.62 -13.32
C ASN A 219 12.01 -18.52 -14.08
N LEU A 220 12.13 -17.34 -13.47
CA LEU A 220 12.93 -16.23 -13.99
C LEU A 220 14.44 -16.56 -13.95
N ASP A 221 14.86 -17.29 -12.91
CA ASP A 221 16.25 -17.74 -12.70
C ASP A 221 16.28 -19.25 -12.38
N GLY A 222 17.19 -19.99 -13.02
CA GLY A 222 17.39 -21.43 -12.81
C GLY A 222 17.01 -22.30 -14.03
N PRO A 223 17.23 -23.64 -13.95
CA PRO A 223 16.89 -24.55 -15.04
C PRO A 223 15.37 -24.58 -15.27
N ALA A 224 14.97 -24.62 -16.55
CA ALA A 224 13.57 -24.72 -16.92
C ALA A 224 12.96 -26.02 -16.38
N GLY A 225 11.81 -25.91 -15.72
CA GLY A 225 11.02 -27.07 -15.31
C GLY A 225 10.37 -27.78 -16.51
N PRO A 226 9.63 -28.88 -16.29
CA PRO A 226 8.99 -29.61 -17.36
C PRO A 226 7.91 -28.78 -18.06
N THR A 227 7.84 -28.85 -19.39
CA THR A 227 6.84 -28.15 -20.21
C THR A 227 5.44 -28.77 -20.15
N ALA A 228 5.34 -30.03 -19.73
CA ALA A 228 4.09 -30.73 -19.44
C ALA A 228 4.26 -31.64 -18.22
N ASP A 229 3.16 -31.92 -17.52
CA ASP A 229 3.14 -32.91 -16.46
C ASP A 229 3.59 -34.26 -17.03
N PHE A 230 4.61 -34.84 -16.43
CA PHE A 230 5.13 -36.12 -16.89
C PHE A 230 5.53 -37.01 -15.72
N THR A 231 5.56 -38.31 -16.02
CA THR A 231 6.04 -39.31 -15.09
C THR A 231 6.72 -40.44 -15.83
N ASP A 232 7.78 -40.98 -15.22
CA ASP A 232 8.49 -42.15 -15.72
C ASP A 232 9.03 -42.99 -14.56
N LEU A 233 9.46 -44.21 -14.84
CA LEU A 233 10.35 -44.94 -13.96
C LEU A 233 11.71 -44.28 -13.94
N HIS A 234 12.25 -44.06 -12.74
CA HIS A 234 13.51 -43.38 -12.52
C HIS A 234 14.38 -44.13 -11.53
N ALA A 235 15.66 -43.77 -11.52
CA ALA A 235 16.62 -44.29 -10.57
C ALA A 235 17.51 -43.17 -10.04
N TRP A 236 17.82 -43.23 -8.75
CA TRP A 236 18.66 -42.28 -8.05
C TRP A 236 19.45 -42.97 -6.93
N THR A 237 20.28 -42.20 -6.24
CA THR A 237 21.15 -42.71 -5.18
C THR A 237 20.68 -42.19 -3.84
N GLU A 238 20.71 -43.01 -2.81
CA GLU A 238 20.56 -42.55 -1.43
C GLU A 238 21.84 -42.78 -0.64
N VAL A 239 22.23 -41.80 0.17
CA VAL A 239 23.39 -41.84 1.07
C VAL A 239 22.94 -41.78 2.52
N PHE A 240 23.54 -42.59 3.38
CA PHE A 240 23.23 -42.59 4.81
C PHE A 240 24.13 -41.62 5.56
N LEU A 241 23.53 -40.64 6.24
CA LEU A 241 24.23 -39.73 7.14
C LEU A 241 23.75 -39.91 8.59
N PRO A 242 24.66 -40.00 9.59
CA PRO A 242 24.27 -40.03 11.00
C PRO A 242 23.40 -38.81 11.37
N GLY A 243 22.32 -39.03 12.11
CA GLY A 243 21.28 -38.02 12.39
C GLY A 243 20.21 -37.88 11.31
N ALA A 244 20.58 -37.81 10.03
CA ALA A 244 19.65 -37.51 8.94
C ALA A 244 19.03 -38.76 8.29
N GLY A 245 19.69 -39.91 8.39
CA GLY A 245 19.26 -41.15 7.74
C GLY A 245 19.60 -41.18 6.25
N TRP A 246 18.75 -41.84 5.45
CA TRP A 246 18.93 -41.95 4.00
C TRP A 246 18.46 -40.68 3.29
N ILE A 247 19.37 -40.03 2.58
CA ILE A 247 19.12 -38.81 1.80
C ILE A 247 19.29 -39.10 0.32
N GLY A 248 18.31 -38.73 -0.50
CA GLY A 248 18.33 -38.97 -1.94
C GLY A 248 19.05 -37.87 -2.74
N LEU A 249 19.85 -38.32 -3.71
CA LEU A 249 20.63 -37.54 -4.66
C LEU A 249 20.32 -38.07 -6.06
N ASP A 250 19.87 -37.19 -6.95
CA ASP A 250 19.63 -37.52 -8.35
C ASP A 250 20.78 -36.99 -9.22
N PRO A 251 21.69 -37.86 -9.71
CA PRO A 251 22.81 -37.46 -10.54
C PRO A 251 22.43 -37.14 -11.99
N THR A 252 21.17 -37.32 -12.38
CA THR A 252 20.70 -36.89 -13.71
C THR A 252 20.33 -35.42 -13.74
N SER A 253 19.71 -34.93 -12.66
CA SER A 253 19.35 -33.51 -12.48
C SER A 253 20.43 -32.72 -11.73
N GLY A 254 21.29 -33.39 -10.96
CA GLY A 254 22.28 -32.75 -10.09
C GLY A 254 21.65 -32.17 -8.82
N LEU A 255 20.40 -32.53 -8.53
CA LEU A 255 19.62 -32.05 -7.39
C LEU A 255 19.42 -33.15 -6.34
N LEU A 256 19.05 -32.74 -5.12
CA LEU A 256 18.53 -33.69 -4.12
C LEU A 256 17.10 -34.10 -4.50
N THR A 257 16.70 -35.29 -4.06
CA THR A 257 15.36 -35.83 -4.32
C THR A 257 14.29 -35.02 -3.58
N SER A 258 13.27 -34.59 -4.32
CA SER A 258 12.09 -33.88 -3.81
C SER A 258 10.83 -34.76 -3.79
N GLU A 259 9.65 -34.18 -3.55
CA GLU A 259 8.34 -34.87 -3.49
C GLU A 259 7.97 -35.68 -4.73
N GLY A 260 8.58 -35.37 -5.89
CA GLY A 260 8.41 -36.11 -7.13
C GLY A 260 9.06 -37.49 -7.14
N HIS A 261 9.99 -37.77 -6.22
CA HIS A 261 10.73 -39.03 -6.15
C HIS A 261 10.02 -40.01 -5.23
N ILE A 262 9.29 -40.97 -5.82
CA ILE A 262 8.52 -41.97 -5.08
C ILE A 262 9.33 -43.28 -5.10
N PRO A 263 10.09 -43.60 -4.04
CA PRO A 263 10.89 -44.82 -4.00
C PRO A 263 9.98 -46.04 -4.05
N LEU A 264 10.37 -47.05 -4.82
CA LEU A 264 9.69 -48.34 -4.89
C LEU A 264 10.55 -49.46 -4.29
N ALA A 265 11.83 -49.49 -4.65
CA ALA A 265 12.81 -50.40 -4.09
C ALA A 265 14.16 -49.71 -3.89
N ALA A 266 14.74 -49.83 -2.70
CA ALA A 266 16.07 -49.33 -2.36
C ALA A 266 16.97 -50.49 -1.88
N THR A 267 18.08 -50.72 -2.58
CA THR A 267 18.95 -51.90 -2.36
C THR A 267 20.43 -51.55 -2.51
N PRO A 268 21.34 -52.33 -1.90
CA PRO A 268 22.77 -52.13 -2.09
C PRO A 268 23.24 -52.50 -3.51
N ASP A 269 22.50 -53.34 -4.23
CA ASP A 269 22.82 -53.77 -5.59
C ASP A 269 21.64 -53.49 -6.54
N PRO A 270 21.87 -52.90 -7.74
CA PRO A 270 20.81 -52.50 -8.65
C PRO A 270 19.98 -53.67 -9.17
N VAL A 271 20.54 -54.88 -9.28
CA VAL A 271 19.79 -56.07 -9.74
C VAL A 271 18.65 -56.40 -8.78
N SER A 272 18.83 -56.12 -7.49
CA SER A 272 17.81 -56.37 -6.47
C SER A 272 16.69 -55.33 -6.47
N ALA A 273 16.93 -54.14 -7.05
CA ALA A 273 15.94 -53.07 -7.20
C ALA A 273 15.16 -53.13 -8.52
N ALA A 274 15.42 -54.13 -9.38
CA ALA A 274 14.73 -54.25 -10.67
C ALA A 274 13.19 -54.29 -10.48
N PRO A 275 12.42 -53.43 -11.17
CA PRO A 275 10.98 -53.27 -10.95
C PRO A 275 10.18 -54.56 -11.13
N ILE A 276 10.56 -55.38 -12.12
CA ILE A 276 9.98 -56.68 -12.41
C ILE A 276 11.12 -57.66 -12.66
N THR A 277 11.12 -58.78 -11.94
CA THR A 277 12.09 -59.87 -12.13
C THR A 277 11.40 -61.22 -12.20
N GLY A 278 11.82 -62.07 -13.11
CA GLY A 278 11.31 -63.42 -13.26
C GLY A 278 11.81 -64.04 -14.56
N SER A 279 11.25 -65.18 -14.93
CA SER A 279 11.59 -65.85 -16.19
C SER A 279 10.33 -66.27 -16.95
N ILE A 280 10.50 -66.49 -18.25
CA ILE A 280 9.44 -66.94 -19.15
C ILE A 280 10.00 -68.12 -19.95
N GLU A 281 9.13 -69.05 -20.33
CA GLU A 281 9.46 -70.05 -21.35
C GLU A 281 10.04 -69.32 -22.59
N LYS A 282 11.09 -69.88 -23.22
CA LYS A 282 11.71 -69.26 -24.40
C LYS A 282 10.65 -69.01 -25.50
N CYS A 283 10.40 -67.74 -25.80
CA CYS A 283 9.43 -67.23 -26.77
C CYS A 283 9.87 -65.86 -27.29
N GLU A 284 9.26 -65.41 -28.39
CA GLU A 284 9.42 -64.04 -28.86
C GLU A 284 8.47 -63.13 -28.06
N VAL A 285 8.96 -61.96 -27.64
CA VAL A 285 8.24 -61.05 -26.76
C VAL A 285 8.15 -59.67 -27.38
N GLU A 286 6.93 -59.19 -27.59
CA GLU A 286 6.66 -57.78 -27.85
C GLU A 286 6.42 -57.08 -26.51
N PHE A 287 7.12 -55.96 -26.27
CA PHE A 287 7.04 -55.17 -25.05
C PHE A 287 6.40 -53.81 -25.33
N ASP A 288 5.42 -53.44 -24.51
CA ASP A 288 4.71 -52.17 -24.55
C ASP A 288 4.61 -51.62 -23.13
N PHE A 289 4.87 -50.33 -22.94
CA PHE A 289 4.68 -49.68 -21.65
C PHE A 289 4.07 -48.30 -21.85
N GLY A 290 3.31 -47.85 -20.87
CA GLY A 290 2.67 -46.54 -20.86
C GLY A 290 2.53 -46.02 -19.45
N MET A 291 2.82 -44.74 -19.25
CA MET A 291 2.62 -44.05 -18.00
C MET A 291 1.88 -42.74 -18.24
N THR A 292 0.89 -42.45 -17.40
CA THR A 292 0.13 -41.20 -17.46
C THR A 292 -0.06 -40.62 -16.07
N ILE A 293 -0.03 -39.30 -15.97
CA ILE A 293 -0.29 -38.55 -14.75
C ILE A 293 -1.52 -37.66 -14.95
N THR A 294 -2.35 -37.54 -13.93
CA THR A 294 -3.53 -36.65 -13.97
C THR A 294 -3.65 -35.91 -12.64
N ARG A 295 -3.76 -34.57 -12.69
CA ARG A 295 -4.11 -33.77 -11.51
C ARG A 295 -5.59 -34.01 -11.18
N ILE A 296 -5.87 -34.65 -10.05
CA ILE A 296 -7.25 -34.98 -9.63
C ILE A 296 -7.82 -34.00 -8.60
N HIS A 297 -6.96 -33.26 -7.91
CA HIS A 297 -7.36 -32.18 -7.01
C HIS A 297 -6.29 -31.09 -6.96
N GLU A 298 -6.71 -29.85 -7.15
CA GLU A 298 -5.85 -28.68 -7.14
C GLU A 298 -6.61 -27.53 -6.46
N ASP A 299 -6.14 -27.10 -5.30
CA ASP A 299 -6.68 -25.92 -4.63
C ASP A 299 -6.51 -24.67 -5.52
N PRO A 300 -7.47 -23.73 -5.55
CA PRO A 300 -7.34 -22.49 -6.31
C PRO A 300 -6.11 -21.70 -5.87
N ARG A 301 -5.27 -21.30 -6.83
CA ARG A 301 -4.03 -20.55 -6.57
C ARG A 301 -4.11 -19.16 -7.14
N VAL A 302 -3.45 -18.23 -6.47
CA VAL A 302 -3.26 -16.85 -6.95
C VAL A 302 -2.45 -16.76 -8.24
N THR A 303 -1.77 -17.85 -8.64
CA THR A 303 -0.90 -17.94 -9.82
C THR A 303 -1.64 -18.25 -11.12
N LYS A 304 -2.92 -18.64 -11.07
CA LYS A 304 -3.75 -18.91 -12.25
C LYS A 304 -5.07 -18.15 -12.16
N PRO A 305 -5.59 -17.63 -13.29
CA PRO A 305 -6.94 -17.07 -13.30
C PRO A 305 -7.96 -18.16 -12.95
N TYR A 306 -9.03 -17.76 -12.26
CA TYR A 306 -10.18 -18.65 -12.05
C TYR A 306 -10.70 -19.15 -13.39
N THR A 307 -11.09 -20.42 -13.43
CA THR A 307 -11.81 -20.97 -14.59
C THR A 307 -13.14 -20.21 -14.79
N ARG A 308 -13.68 -20.25 -16.01
CA ARG A 308 -14.99 -19.61 -16.30
C ARG A 308 -16.10 -20.11 -15.39
N GLU A 309 -16.07 -21.39 -15.03
CA GLU A 309 -17.02 -22.00 -14.11
C GLU A 309 -16.86 -21.45 -12.68
N GLN A 310 -15.63 -21.41 -12.17
CA GLN A 310 -15.34 -20.79 -10.86
C GLN A 310 -15.78 -19.33 -10.82
N TRP A 311 -15.53 -18.57 -11.88
CA TRP A 311 -15.95 -17.17 -11.99
C TRP A 311 -17.47 -17.03 -11.97
N SER A 312 -18.18 -17.86 -12.75
CA SER A 312 -19.64 -17.90 -12.75
C SER A 312 -20.22 -18.24 -11.36
N ASN A 313 -19.56 -19.12 -10.60
CA ASN A 313 -19.99 -19.47 -9.25
C ASN A 313 -19.76 -18.32 -8.26
N ILE A 314 -18.64 -17.60 -8.37
CA ILE A 314 -18.34 -16.41 -7.57
C ILE A 314 -19.41 -15.33 -7.84
N ASP A 315 -19.72 -15.06 -9.11
CA ASP A 315 -20.74 -14.09 -9.49
C ASP A 315 -22.13 -14.49 -8.97
N ALA A 316 -22.49 -15.78 -9.07
CA ALA A 316 -23.76 -16.29 -8.55
C ALA A 316 -23.88 -16.10 -7.02
N VAL A 317 -22.78 -16.32 -6.28
CA VAL A 317 -22.74 -16.05 -4.83
C VAL A 317 -22.87 -14.54 -4.56
N GLY A 318 -22.17 -13.70 -5.32
CA GLY A 318 -22.30 -12.25 -5.23
C GLY A 318 -23.74 -11.78 -5.41
N GLN A 319 -24.41 -12.25 -6.47
CA GLN A 319 -25.83 -11.94 -6.73
C GLN A 319 -26.75 -12.41 -5.59
N ALA A 320 -26.49 -13.59 -5.02
CA ALA A 320 -27.27 -14.08 -3.89
C ALA A 320 -27.05 -13.24 -2.61
N VAL A 321 -25.83 -12.76 -2.38
CA VAL A 321 -25.52 -11.82 -1.29
C VAL A 321 -26.21 -10.48 -1.50
N ASP A 322 -26.14 -9.91 -2.70
CA ASP A 322 -26.80 -8.65 -3.05
C ASP A 322 -28.31 -8.71 -2.84
N GLN A 323 -28.96 -9.81 -3.26
CA GLN A 323 -30.38 -10.04 -3.01
C GLN A 323 -30.72 -10.02 -1.52
N ARG A 324 -29.89 -10.67 -0.68
CA ARG A 324 -30.07 -10.70 0.77
C ARG A 324 -29.90 -9.31 1.39
N LEU A 325 -28.87 -8.57 0.98
CA LEU A 325 -28.61 -7.21 1.46
C LEU A 325 -29.77 -6.27 1.11
N ASN A 326 -30.24 -6.31 -0.14
CA ASN A 326 -31.39 -5.52 -0.59
C ASN A 326 -32.67 -5.89 0.17
N SER A 327 -32.93 -7.18 0.38
CA SER A 327 -34.12 -7.63 1.13
C SER A 327 -34.10 -7.22 2.61
N GLY A 328 -32.91 -7.03 3.18
CA GLY A 328 -32.70 -6.59 4.55
C GLY A 328 -32.60 -5.08 4.73
N ASP A 329 -32.78 -4.30 3.65
CA ASP A 329 -32.52 -2.84 3.61
C ASP A 329 -31.13 -2.46 4.16
N VAL A 330 -30.13 -3.33 3.92
CA VAL A 330 -28.75 -3.10 4.33
C VAL A 330 -28.10 -2.19 3.30
N ARG A 331 -28.15 -0.89 3.57
CA ARG A 331 -27.57 0.13 2.69
C ARG A 331 -26.09 0.32 2.98
N LEU A 332 -25.30 0.45 1.92
CA LEU A 332 -23.92 0.87 2.02
C LEU A 332 -23.87 2.36 2.34
N THR A 333 -23.28 2.73 3.49
CA THR A 333 -22.89 4.10 3.78
C THR A 333 -21.37 4.19 3.66
N MET A 334 -20.88 5.01 2.73
CA MET A 334 -19.45 5.31 2.66
C MET A 334 -19.07 6.17 3.87
N GLY A 335 -18.21 5.65 4.74
CA GLY A 335 -17.71 6.35 5.93
C GLY A 335 -16.91 7.62 5.57
N GLY A 336 -17.00 8.64 6.42
CA GLY A 336 -16.51 9.99 6.16
C GLY A 336 -14.99 10.09 5.99
N GLU A 337 -14.58 10.91 5.01
CA GLU A 337 -13.20 11.20 4.59
C GLU A 337 -12.61 10.23 3.54
N PRO A 338 -13.23 10.07 2.34
CA PRO A 338 -12.54 9.44 1.21
C PRO A 338 -11.30 10.25 0.83
N THR A 339 -10.15 9.58 0.72
CA THR A 339 -8.88 10.21 0.35
C THR A 339 -8.71 10.23 -1.16
N PHE A 340 -8.48 11.40 -1.73
CA PHE A 340 -8.04 11.54 -3.12
C PHE A 340 -6.52 11.35 -3.18
N VAL A 341 -6.06 10.48 -4.08
CA VAL A 341 -4.63 10.28 -4.43
C VAL A 341 -4.52 10.42 -5.94
N SER A 342 -3.55 11.22 -6.41
CA SER A 342 -3.34 11.43 -7.84
C SER A 342 -2.93 10.12 -8.52
N ILE A 343 -3.44 9.85 -9.72
CA ILE A 343 -2.99 8.70 -10.52
C ILE A 343 -1.60 8.92 -11.11
N ASP A 344 -1.25 10.19 -11.34
CA ASP A 344 0.02 10.59 -11.95
C ASP A 344 1.17 10.62 -10.94
N ASP A 345 0.84 10.67 -9.65
CA ASP A 345 1.79 10.58 -8.54
C ASP A 345 1.10 9.97 -7.30
N MET A 346 1.24 8.65 -7.13
CA MET A 346 0.66 7.93 -5.99
C MET A 346 1.60 7.83 -4.79
N GLU A 347 2.90 8.07 -4.99
CA GLU A 347 3.95 7.81 -4.00
C GLU A 347 4.57 9.10 -3.43
N GLY A 348 4.28 10.26 -4.02
CA GLY A 348 4.79 11.55 -3.59
C GLY A 348 4.51 11.85 -2.12
N ASP A 349 5.43 12.58 -1.49
CA ASP A 349 5.36 12.92 -0.06
C ASP A 349 4.03 13.57 0.32
N GLU A 350 3.41 14.33 -0.59
CA GLU A 350 2.12 15.00 -0.37
C GLU A 350 0.91 14.06 -0.20
N TRP A 351 1.02 12.82 -0.66
CA TRP A 351 -0.01 11.77 -0.53
C TRP A 351 0.29 10.80 0.62
N THR A 352 1.51 10.82 1.16
CA THR A 352 1.98 9.88 2.19
C THR A 352 2.24 10.56 3.53
N THR A 353 3.09 11.59 3.58
CA THR A 353 3.65 12.12 4.84
C THR A 353 3.51 13.64 5.02
N ALA A 354 3.63 14.43 3.95
CA ALA A 354 3.58 15.89 4.01
C ALA A 354 2.15 16.42 4.19
N ALA A 355 2.01 17.48 4.99
CA ALA A 355 0.71 18.12 5.27
C ALA A 355 0.07 18.70 4.00
N VAL A 356 0.88 19.42 3.22
CA VAL A 356 0.58 20.01 1.91
C VAL A 356 1.79 19.76 1.02
N GLY A 357 1.56 19.52 -0.27
CA GLY A 357 2.61 19.50 -1.30
C GLY A 357 2.30 20.47 -2.43
N GLU A 358 3.17 20.46 -3.45
CA GLU A 358 3.10 21.37 -4.59
C GLU A 358 1.77 21.25 -5.35
N ASN A 359 1.29 20.04 -5.60
CA ASN A 359 0.13 19.81 -6.46
C ASN A 359 -1.16 19.56 -5.66
N LYS A 360 -1.04 19.11 -4.41
CA LYS A 360 -2.19 18.70 -3.59
C LYS A 360 -3.24 19.79 -3.45
N ARG A 361 -2.83 21.06 -3.29
CA ARG A 361 -3.77 22.19 -3.17
C ARG A 361 -4.50 22.44 -4.50
N GLN A 362 -3.77 22.53 -5.59
CA GLN A 362 -4.30 22.78 -6.94
C GLN A 362 -5.28 21.69 -7.39
N LEU A 363 -4.91 20.41 -7.15
CA LEU A 363 -5.77 19.27 -7.46
C LEU A 363 -7.02 19.24 -6.58
N SER A 364 -6.91 19.61 -5.30
CA SER A 364 -8.06 19.71 -4.39
C SER A 364 -9.03 20.81 -4.84
N GLU A 365 -8.53 21.96 -5.29
CA GLU A 365 -9.36 23.06 -5.81
C GLU A 365 -10.03 22.69 -7.14
N THR A 366 -9.29 22.06 -8.05
CA THR A 366 -9.86 21.53 -9.30
C THR A 366 -10.96 20.52 -9.02
N LEU A 367 -10.73 19.60 -8.07
CA LEU A 367 -11.69 18.58 -7.69
C LEU A 367 -12.96 19.22 -7.10
N ILE A 368 -12.84 20.14 -6.15
CA ILE A 368 -14.02 20.72 -5.51
C ILE A 368 -14.83 21.60 -6.46
N LYS A 369 -14.18 22.34 -7.38
CA LYS A 369 -14.86 23.10 -8.45
C LYS A 369 -15.68 22.15 -9.36
N ARG A 370 -15.09 21.03 -9.78
CA ARG A 370 -15.81 19.99 -10.57
C ARG A 370 -16.95 19.33 -9.79
N LEU A 371 -16.76 19.06 -8.50
CA LEU A 371 -17.81 18.51 -7.64
C LEU A 371 -18.97 19.50 -7.50
N ARG A 372 -18.67 20.79 -7.28
CA ARG A 372 -19.66 21.87 -7.23
C ARG A 372 -20.49 21.93 -8.50
N GLU A 373 -19.86 21.94 -9.67
CA GLU A 373 -20.54 21.95 -10.98
C GLU A 373 -21.45 20.72 -11.18
N ARG A 374 -21.02 19.55 -10.68
CA ARG A 374 -21.73 18.29 -10.91
C ARG A 374 -22.87 18.04 -9.93
N PHE A 375 -22.75 18.50 -8.69
CA PHE A 375 -23.69 18.19 -7.60
C PHE A 375 -24.58 19.36 -7.20
N THR A 376 -24.26 20.59 -7.61
CA THR A 376 -24.93 21.79 -7.10
C THR A 376 -25.30 22.76 -8.23
N THR A 377 -26.17 23.72 -7.93
CA THR A 377 -26.45 24.86 -8.81
C THR A 377 -26.21 26.12 -7.99
N GLY A 378 -25.09 26.80 -8.21
CA GLY A 378 -24.69 27.98 -7.43
C GLY A 378 -24.30 27.67 -5.98
N GLY A 379 -23.59 26.57 -5.73
CA GLY A 379 -23.05 26.26 -4.39
C GLY A 379 -22.01 27.29 -3.95
N LEU A 380 -21.82 27.46 -2.64
CA LEU A 380 -20.78 28.32 -2.07
C LEU A 380 -19.52 27.48 -1.78
N LEU A 381 -18.38 27.94 -2.30
CA LEU A 381 -17.07 27.41 -1.89
C LEU A 381 -16.61 28.15 -0.65
N HIS A 382 -16.28 27.41 0.40
CA HIS A 382 -15.79 27.96 1.66
C HIS A 382 -14.46 27.31 2.02
N TYR A 383 -13.43 28.13 2.16
CA TYR A 383 -12.07 27.70 2.48
C TYR A 383 -11.79 28.00 3.95
N GLY A 384 -11.38 26.99 4.70
CA GLY A 384 -11.16 27.10 6.13
C GLY A 384 -10.00 26.28 6.65
N GLN A 385 -9.79 26.39 7.95
CA GLN A 385 -8.80 25.61 8.68
C GLN A 385 -9.35 24.19 8.94
N GLY A 386 -8.59 23.17 8.52
CA GLY A 386 -8.82 21.78 8.84
C GLY A 386 -8.09 21.34 10.12
N LYS A 387 -7.86 20.02 10.25
CA LYS A 387 -7.12 19.44 11.37
C LYS A 387 -5.68 19.98 11.39
N TRP A 388 -5.19 20.34 12.57
CA TRP A 388 -3.81 20.77 12.79
C TRP A 388 -3.11 19.77 13.72
N TYR A 389 -2.12 19.06 13.20
CA TYR A 389 -1.41 18.05 13.97
C TYR A 389 -0.16 18.64 14.66
N PRO A 390 0.21 18.15 15.87
CA PRO A 390 1.43 18.58 16.54
C PRO A 390 2.66 18.36 15.65
N GLY A 391 3.44 19.43 15.45
CA GLY A 391 4.67 19.40 14.64
C GLY A 391 4.51 19.95 13.22
N GLU A 392 3.27 20.18 12.73
CA GLU A 392 3.04 20.90 11.47
C GLU A 392 3.13 22.42 11.71
N SER A 393 3.85 23.16 10.85
CA SER A 393 4.01 24.62 10.96
C SER A 393 2.71 25.39 10.66
N LEU A 394 1.88 24.84 9.78
CA LEU A 394 0.58 25.37 9.38
C LEU A 394 -0.50 24.29 9.52
N PRO A 395 -1.76 24.68 9.80
CA PRO A 395 -2.87 23.73 9.79
C PRO A 395 -3.17 23.25 8.37
N ARG A 396 -3.73 22.05 8.25
CA ARG A 396 -4.24 21.57 6.96
C ARG A 396 -5.44 22.41 6.54
N TRP A 397 -5.71 22.48 5.25
CA TRP A 397 -6.86 23.21 4.72
C TRP A 397 -8.09 22.31 4.61
N SER A 398 -9.27 22.88 4.86
CA SER A 398 -10.57 22.28 4.58
C SER A 398 -11.24 23.09 3.48
N LEU A 399 -11.59 22.41 2.39
CA LEU A 399 -12.34 22.98 1.27
C LEU A 399 -13.76 22.41 1.36
N ALA A 400 -14.74 23.28 1.61
CA ALA A 400 -16.13 22.89 1.73
C ALA A 400 -16.95 23.47 0.58
N CYS A 401 -17.91 22.68 0.08
CA CYS A 401 -18.91 23.13 -0.86
C CYS A 401 -20.28 23.01 -0.19
N PHE A 402 -20.94 24.15 0.01
CA PHE A 402 -22.28 24.21 0.61
C PHE A 402 -23.32 24.48 -0.48
N TRP A 403 -24.44 23.79 -0.44
CA TRP A 403 -25.57 24.04 -1.35
C TRP A 403 -26.89 23.86 -0.61
N ARG A 404 -27.95 24.45 -1.17
CA ARG A 404 -29.29 24.34 -0.63
C ARG A 404 -29.99 23.12 -1.22
N THR A 405 -30.70 22.37 -0.38
CA THR A 405 -31.49 21.22 -0.80
C THR A 405 -32.75 21.62 -1.59
N ASP A 406 -33.16 22.89 -1.52
CA ASP A 406 -34.25 23.47 -2.31
C ASP A 406 -33.83 23.85 -3.75
N GLY A 407 -32.55 23.65 -4.11
CA GLY A 407 -32.01 23.91 -5.45
C GLY A 407 -31.75 25.39 -5.77
N GLN A 408 -31.95 26.31 -4.82
CA GLN A 408 -31.63 27.72 -5.00
C GLN A 408 -30.11 27.95 -4.83
N ALA A 409 -29.57 28.90 -5.59
CA ALA A 409 -28.16 29.29 -5.48
C ALA A 409 -27.85 30.01 -4.15
N ILE A 410 -26.70 29.71 -3.57
CA ILE A 410 -26.11 30.50 -2.47
C ILE A 410 -25.22 31.61 -3.04
N TRP A 411 -24.50 31.31 -4.11
CA TRP A 411 -23.66 32.23 -4.88
C TRP A 411 -24.08 32.18 -6.35
N GLN A 412 -24.29 33.33 -6.98
CA GLN A 412 -24.91 33.45 -8.31
C GLN A 412 -23.91 33.72 -9.43
N ASP A 413 -22.91 34.57 -9.19
CA ASP A 413 -21.94 34.99 -10.20
C ASP A 413 -20.57 34.37 -9.95
N ASP A 414 -20.33 33.23 -10.60
CA ASP A 414 -19.08 32.49 -10.50
C ASP A 414 -17.84 33.29 -10.96
N SER A 415 -18.02 34.33 -11.77
CA SER A 415 -16.90 35.17 -12.22
C SER A 415 -16.28 36.02 -11.10
N LEU A 416 -17.00 36.18 -9.99
CA LEU A 416 -16.56 36.90 -8.79
C LEU A 416 -15.82 36.00 -7.78
N LEU A 417 -15.73 34.69 -8.04
CA LEU A 417 -14.93 33.78 -7.22
C LEU A 417 -13.53 33.67 -7.83
N ALA A 418 -12.54 34.23 -7.13
CA ALA A 418 -11.16 34.19 -7.56
C ALA A 418 -10.58 32.76 -7.63
N ASP A 419 -9.66 32.55 -8.56
CA ASP A 419 -8.79 31.38 -8.56
C ASP A 419 -7.56 31.66 -7.71
N THR A 420 -7.29 30.83 -6.69
CA THR A 420 -6.22 31.15 -5.73
C THR A 420 -4.82 31.02 -6.32
N ASP A 421 -4.69 30.37 -7.48
CA ASP A 421 -3.45 30.24 -8.24
C ASP A 421 -3.19 31.47 -9.15
N GLU A 422 -4.16 32.37 -9.35
CA GLU A 422 -4.03 33.57 -10.18
C GLU A 422 -3.86 34.85 -9.34
N ASP A 423 -2.97 35.75 -9.78
CA ASP A 423 -2.77 37.07 -9.17
C ASP A 423 -3.65 38.10 -9.89
N HIS A 424 -4.75 38.49 -9.26
CA HIS A 424 -5.69 39.51 -9.78
C HIS A 424 -5.25 40.95 -9.48
N GLY A 425 -4.08 41.16 -8.85
CA GLY A 425 -3.51 42.47 -8.58
C GLY A 425 -4.17 43.25 -7.44
N LEU A 426 -5.07 42.63 -6.66
CA LEU A 426 -5.75 43.29 -5.54
C LEU A 426 -4.81 43.45 -4.35
N ASN A 427 -4.89 44.60 -3.68
CA ASN A 427 -4.00 44.97 -2.59
C ASN A 427 -4.78 45.46 -1.35
N ALA A 428 -4.06 45.87 -0.30
CA ALA A 428 -4.68 46.29 0.96
C ALA A 428 -5.66 47.47 0.78
N GLU A 429 -5.41 48.40 -0.14
CA GLU A 429 -6.35 49.50 -0.43
C GLU A 429 -7.68 48.97 -0.97
N ASP A 430 -7.66 47.95 -1.83
CA ASP A 430 -8.88 47.31 -2.36
C ASP A 430 -9.65 46.59 -1.24
N ALA A 431 -8.95 45.94 -0.30
CA ALA A 431 -9.57 45.34 0.87
C ALA A 431 -10.26 46.40 1.76
N GLU A 432 -9.68 47.59 1.86
CA GLU A 432 -10.29 48.72 2.57
C GLU A 432 -11.57 49.19 1.87
N ILE A 433 -11.48 49.46 0.56
CA ILE A 433 -12.59 49.93 -0.26
C ILE A 433 -13.75 48.92 -0.21
N PHE A 434 -13.43 47.63 -0.33
CA PHE A 434 -14.40 46.55 -0.25
C PHE A 434 -15.14 46.57 1.09
N LEU A 435 -14.42 46.69 2.21
CA LEU A 435 -15.04 46.64 3.53
C LEU A 435 -15.88 47.88 3.83
N HIS A 436 -15.50 49.08 3.35
CA HIS A 436 -16.34 50.28 3.45
C HIS A 436 -17.61 50.16 2.62
N ALA A 437 -17.51 49.68 1.37
CA ALA A 437 -18.68 49.47 0.52
C ALA A 437 -19.63 48.42 1.10
N LEU A 438 -19.09 47.36 1.72
CA LEU A 438 -19.87 46.36 2.43
C LEU A 438 -20.54 46.95 3.69
N ALA A 439 -19.83 47.78 4.47
CA ALA A 439 -20.40 48.46 5.63
C ALA A 439 -21.60 49.34 5.26
N ASP A 440 -21.49 50.10 4.16
CA ASP A 440 -22.58 50.92 3.62
C ASP A 440 -23.79 50.04 3.22
N LYS A 441 -23.56 48.91 2.55
CA LYS A 441 -24.66 47.97 2.18
C LYS A 441 -25.32 47.31 3.39
N LEU A 442 -24.55 47.01 4.43
CA LEU A 442 -25.06 46.45 5.69
C LEU A 442 -25.71 47.53 6.58
N ASN A 443 -25.64 48.80 6.20
CA ASN A 443 -26.10 49.96 6.95
C ASN A 443 -25.49 50.02 8.37
N VAL A 444 -24.17 49.77 8.45
CA VAL A 444 -23.37 49.89 9.67
C VAL A 444 -22.36 51.02 9.54
N GLU A 445 -22.05 51.69 10.64
CA GLU A 445 -21.16 52.85 10.66
C GLU A 445 -19.72 52.49 10.22
N PRO A 446 -19.20 53.04 9.10
CA PRO A 446 -17.87 52.71 8.59
C PRO A 446 -16.73 53.14 9.53
N SER A 447 -16.98 54.07 10.47
CA SER A 447 -15.98 54.53 11.44
C SER A 447 -15.48 53.43 12.39
N TYR A 448 -16.16 52.28 12.44
CA TYR A 448 -15.76 51.13 13.26
C TYR A 448 -14.83 50.14 12.53
N ILE A 449 -14.47 50.40 11.27
CA ILE A 449 -13.48 49.60 10.54
C ILE A 449 -12.09 49.86 11.15
N VAL A 450 -11.42 48.80 11.57
CA VAL A 450 -10.10 48.85 12.21
C VAL A 450 -9.04 48.25 11.28
N PRO A 451 -8.00 49.00 10.89
CA PRO A 451 -6.85 48.45 10.17
C PRO A 451 -6.04 47.54 11.10
N ALA A 452 -5.64 46.37 10.59
CA ALA A 452 -4.83 45.40 11.30
C ALA A 452 -3.40 45.36 10.76
N PHE A 453 -2.42 45.27 11.66
CA PHE A 453 -0.99 45.32 11.36
C PHE A 453 -0.27 44.08 11.92
N GLU A 454 0.87 43.74 11.34
CA GLU A 454 1.78 42.75 11.94
C GLU A 454 2.40 43.28 13.24
N ASP A 455 2.60 42.40 14.24
CA ASP A 455 3.27 42.76 15.50
C ASP A 455 4.78 42.97 15.28
N VAL A 456 5.16 44.22 15.01
CA VAL A 456 6.55 44.63 14.78
C VAL A 456 7.46 44.32 15.96
N ALA A 457 6.96 44.42 17.20
CA ALA A 457 7.78 44.17 18.39
C ALA A 457 8.20 42.70 18.48
N HIS A 458 7.30 41.78 18.11
CA HIS A 458 7.61 40.35 17.99
C HIS A 458 8.77 40.10 17.02
N PHE A 459 8.70 40.70 15.82
CA PHE A 459 9.73 40.51 14.79
C PHE A 459 11.07 41.14 15.15
N LEU A 460 11.09 42.30 15.81
CA LEU A 460 12.32 42.93 16.31
C LEU A 460 13.01 42.11 17.41
N VAL A 461 12.24 41.46 18.30
CA VAL A 461 12.80 40.55 19.32
C VAL A 461 13.40 39.31 18.65
N ARG A 462 12.74 38.77 17.62
CA ARG A 462 13.25 37.63 16.84
C ARG A 462 14.52 37.97 16.07
N GLU A 463 14.58 39.13 15.42
CA GLU A 463 15.79 39.63 14.75
C GLU A 463 16.98 39.71 15.73
N ARG A 464 16.76 40.21 16.96
CA ARG A 464 17.82 40.25 17.98
C ARG A 464 18.30 38.89 18.48
N GLN A 465 17.48 37.85 18.33
CA GLN A 465 17.85 36.49 18.68
C GLN A 465 18.65 35.79 17.57
N LEU A 466 18.77 36.40 16.39
CA LEU A 466 19.62 35.89 15.33
C LEU A 466 21.10 35.97 15.72
N PRO A 467 21.93 34.98 15.33
CA PRO A 467 23.37 35.05 15.52
C PRO A 467 23.96 36.32 14.89
N VAL A 468 25.01 36.87 15.50
CA VAL A 468 25.66 38.15 15.09
C VAL A 468 26.12 38.17 13.63
N ASN A 469 26.26 37.00 13.00
CA ASN A 469 26.69 36.81 11.62
C ASN A 469 25.56 36.43 10.64
N VAL A 470 24.30 36.58 11.03
CA VAL A 470 23.12 36.29 10.20
C VAL A 470 22.27 37.55 10.11
N ASP A 471 22.19 38.11 8.91
CA ASP A 471 21.26 39.19 8.59
C ASP A 471 19.84 38.58 8.37
N PRO A 472 18.73 39.25 8.71
CA PRO A 472 17.37 38.78 8.39
C PRO A 472 17.13 38.46 6.92
N THR A 473 17.96 38.99 6.02
CA THR A 473 17.94 38.72 4.58
C THR A 473 18.92 37.62 4.12
N ASP A 474 19.71 37.03 5.02
CA ASP A 474 20.75 36.03 4.69
C ASP A 474 20.13 34.63 4.40
N PRO A 475 20.51 33.96 3.29
CA PRO A 475 20.02 32.64 2.93
C PRO A 475 20.37 31.49 3.92
N LYS A 476 21.20 31.71 4.95
CA LYS A 476 21.64 30.68 5.92
C LYS A 476 20.68 30.36 7.07
N LEU A 477 19.48 30.93 7.09
CA LEU A 477 18.43 30.54 8.06
C LEU A 477 18.03 29.07 7.86
N LYS A 478 18.05 28.28 8.95
CA LYS A 478 17.76 26.83 8.91
C LYS A 478 16.30 26.51 8.54
N ASP A 479 15.39 27.44 8.75
CA ASP A 479 13.97 27.30 8.46
C ASP A 479 13.57 28.23 7.27
N PRO A 480 13.26 27.66 6.09
CA PRO A 480 12.84 28.41 4.91
C PRO A 480 11.55 29.23 5.09
N GLU A 481 10.65 28.81 5.98
CA GLU A 481 9.36 29.48 6.24
C GLU A 481 9.56 30.71 7.13
N GLU A 482 10.29 30.57 8.24
CA GLU A 482 10.64 31.72 9.10
C GLU A 482 11.42 32.80 8.31
N ARG A 483 12.27 32.38 7.35
CA ARG A 483 12.97 33.31 6.44
C ARG A 483 12.01 34.08 5.54
N SER A 484 11.11 33.38 4.85
CA SER A 484 10.15 33.99 3.93
C SER A 484 9.23 34.98 4.68
N ARG A 485 8.87 34.65 5.93
CA ARG A 485 8.08 35.50 6.82
C ARG A 485 8.78 36.82 7.15
N LEU A 486 10.04 36.76 7.61
CA LEU A 486 10.81 37.97 7.92
C LEU A 486 10.94 38.88 6.69
N VAL A 487 11.29 38.30 5.54
CA VAL A 487 11.42 39.04 4.27
C VAL A 487 10.11 39.74 3.90
N ARG A 488 8.96 39.05 3.97
CA ARG A 488 7.65 39.63 3.62
C ARG A 488 7.28 40.81 4.51
N VAL A 489 7.43 40.68 5.83
CA VAL A 489 7.08 41.74 6.79
C VAL A 489 7.97 42.97 6.61
N PHE A 490 9.27 42.78 6.38
CA PHE A 490 10.20 43.89 6.15
C PHE A 490 10.01 44.55 4.76
N GLN A 491 9.60 43.80 3.73
CA GLN A 491 9.31 44.33 2.39
C GLN A 491 7.99 45.11 2.33
N GLN A 492 6.94 44.64 3.00
CA GLN A 492 5.61 45.30 3.01
C GLN A 492 5.59 46.61 3.80
N GLY A 493 6.59 46.82 4.67
CA GLY A 493 6.72 48.00 5.51
C GLY A 493 5.91 47.89 6.81
N MET A 494 6.55 48.24 7.93
CA MET A 494 6.05 48.05 9.30
C MET A 494 4.80 48.86 9.67
N ASN A 495 4.27 49.69 8.76
CA ASN A 495 3.14 50.59 9.00
C ASN A 495 2.05 50.45 7.92
N THR A 496 2.11 49.40 7.10
CA THR A 496 1.12 49.08 6.08
C THR A 496 0.10 48.11 6.69
N PRO A 497 -1.21 48.40 6.62
CA PRO A 497 -2.22 47.46 7.09
C PRO A 497 -2.19 46.19 6.23
N VAL A 498 -2.23 45.03 6.88
CA VAL A 498 -2.32 43.72 6.21
C VAL A 498 -3.76 43.45 5.74
N GLY A 499 -4.73 43.97 6.49
CA GLY A 499 -6.14 43.85 6.19
C GLY A 499 -6.98 44.70 7.14
N PHE A 500 -8.29 44.58 7.01
CA PHE A 500 -9.25 45.41 7.74
C PHE A 500 -10.27 44.54 8.45
N VAL A 501 -10.67 45.00 9.64
CA VAL A 501 -11.59 44.27 10.52
C VAL A 501 -12.80 45.13 10.80
N LEU A 502 -13.99 44.57 10.58
CA LEU A 502 -15.27 45.18 10.91
C LEU A 502 -15.93 44.35 12.02
N PRO A 503 -15.96 44.85 13.27
CA PRO A 503 -16.76 44.21 14.32
C PRO A 503 -18.21 44.16 13.87
N LEU A 504 -18.80 42.97 13.83
CA LEU A 504 -20.09 42.78 13.18
C LEU A 504 -20.91 41.72 13.91
N ARG A 505 -22.16 42.05 14.22
CA ARG A 505 -23.14 41.13 14.81
C ARG A 505 -24.54 41.41 14.28
N ARG A 506 -25.33 40.35 14.10
CA ARG A 506 -26.75 40.44 13.79
C ARG A 506 -27.60 40.44 15.06
N GLN A 507 -28.50 41.40 15.22
CA GLN A 507 -29.47 41.44 16.33
C GLN A 507 -30.79 40.77 15.92
N TRP A 508 -30.78 39.45 15.72
CA TRP A 508 -31.91 38.69 15.16
C TRP A 508 -33.17 38.66 16.05
N TRP A 509 -33.00 38.82 17.37
CA TRP A 509 -34.09 38.77 18.36
C TRP A 509 -34.99 40.02 18.36
N GLN A 510 -34.61 41.07 17.64
CA GLN A 510 -35.41 42.30 17.54
C GLN A 510 -36.52 42.11 16.51
N ALA A 511 -37.64 42.84 16.70
CA ALA A 511 -38.77 42.83 15.75
C ALA A 511 -38.38 43.22 14.31
N ARG A 512 -37.22 43.89 14.13
CA ARG A 512 -36.57 44.13 12.84
C ARG A 512 -35.08 43.79 12.98
N PRO A 513 -34.65 42.60 12.54
CA PRO A 513 -33.26 42.20 12.56
C PRO A 513 -32.39 43.20 11.81
N ARG A 514 -31.29 43.64 12.43
CA ARG A 514 -30.33 44.55 11.81
C ARG A 514 -28.89 44.14 12.09
N TRP A 515 -28.01 44.47 11.16
CA TRP A 515 -26.58 44.40 11.39
C TRP A 515 -26.17 45.55 12.30
N THR A 516 -25.27 45.26 13.23
CA THR A 516 -24.72 46.25 14.16
C THR A 516 -23.21 46.08 14.24
N SER A 517 -22.52 47.21 14.28
CA SER A 517 -21.09 47.29 14.53
C SER A 517 -20.83 48.04 15.84
N GLY A 518 -19.60 48.00 16.33
CA GLY A 518 -19.22 48.63 17.60
C GLY A 518 -17.70 48.83 17.67
N PRO A 519 -17.23 49.69 18.58
CA PRO A 519 -15.82 50.02 18.69
C PRO A 519 -15.00 48.83 19.23
N TRP A 520 -13.80 48.65 18.69
CA TRP A 520 -12.74 47.82 19.26
C TRP A 520 -11.69 48.69 19.94
N PRO A 521 -11.82 48.96 21.26
CA PRO A 521 -10.84 49.77 21.97
C PRO A 521 -9.56 48.96 22.21
N VAL A 522 -8.53 49.26 21.43
CA VAL A 522 -7.19 48.66 21.55
C VAL A 522 -6.23 49.62 22.26
N ARG A 523 -5.39 49.10 23.17
CA ARG A 523 -4.48 49.93 24.00
C ARG A 523 -3.44 50.72 23.20
N ALA A 524 -3.06 50.23 22.02
CA ALA A 524 -1.99 50.80 21.22
C ALA A 524 -2.49 51.79 20.14
N ASN A 525 -3.79 52.14 20.12
CA ASN A 525 -4.46 52.85 19.01
C ASN A 525 -4.33 52.16 17.63
N GLN A 526 -3.70 50.98 17.57
CA GLN A 526 -3.54 50.13 16.40
C GLN A 526 -3.83 48.68 16.81
N LEU A 527 -4.42 47.90 15.90
CA LEU A 527 -4.70 46.49 16.10
C LEU A 527 -3.53 45.65 15.56
N PHE A 528 -2.79 44.99 16.45
CA PHE A 528 -1.71 44.09 16.08
C PHE A 528 -2.19 42.64 16.05
N LEU A 529 -1.92 41.94 14.96
CA LEU A 529 -2.27 40.53 14.80
C LEU A 529 -1.37 39.63 15.65
N LEU A 530 -1.91 38.47 16.04
CA LEU A 530 -1.11 37.40 16.63
C LEU A 530 -0.02 36.98 15.62
N PRO A 531 1.22 36.73 16.06
CA PRO A 531 2.30 36.33 15.15
C PRO A 531 1.99 35.01 14.42
N GLY A 532 2.22 34.95 13.10
CA GLY A 532 2.07 33.75 12.27
C GLY A 532 1.76 34.04 10.80
N ASP A 533 1.71 33.00 9.95
CA ASP A 533 1.43 33.15 8.50
C ASP A 533 -0.02 32.84 8.12
N SER A 534 -0.85 32.47 9.10
CA SER A 534 -2.29 32.26 8.90
C SER A 534 -2.96 33.56 8.42
N PRO A 535 -4.09 33.48 7.71
CA PRO A 535 -4.82 34.69 7.34
C PRO A 535 -5.37 35.48 8.53
N ILE A 536 -5.72 36.75 8.32
CA ILE A 536 -6.12 37.72 9.34
C ILE A 536 -7.22 37.20 10.28
N GLY A 537 -8.23 36.51 9.74
CA GLY A 537 -9.37 36.02 10.51
C GLY A 537 -9.00 35.00 11.60
N LEU A 538 -7.85 34.35 11.48
CA LEU A 538 -7.33 33.37 12.45
C LEU A 538 -6.31 33.98 13.42
N ARG A 539 -5.94 35.25 13.25
CA ARG A 539 -4.87 35.93 14.02
C ARG A 539 -5.37 37.14 14.82
N LEU A 540 -6.67 37.27 15.03
CA LEU A 540 -7.24 38.41 15.77
C LEU A 540 -6.94 38.27 17.28
N PRO A 541 -6.41 39.32 17.95
CA PRO A 541 -6.09 39.28 19.38
C PRO A 541 -7.35 39.52 20.24
N LEU A 542 -8.35 38.65 20.16
CA LEU A 542 -9.65 38.85 20.82
C LEU A 542 -9.54 39.00 22.35
N ASP A 543 -8.52 38.38 22.97
CA ASP A 543 -8.22 38.48 24.40
C ASP A 543 -7.74 39.89 24.82
N SER A 544 -7.32 40.72 23.88
CA SER A 544 -6.89 42.10 24.13
C SER A 544 -8.06 43.07 24.29
N LEU A 545 -9.27 42.68 23.87
CA LEU A 545 -10.48 43.49 23.98
C LEU A 545 -10.97 43.56 25.45
N PRO A 546 -11.70 44.61 25.84
CA PRO A 546 -12.18 44.75 27.22
C PRO A 546 -12.93 43.52 27.72
N TYR A 547 -12.62 43.15 28.98
CA TYR A 547 -13.33 42.10 29.68
C TYR A 547 -14.68 42.62 30.14
N ALA A 548 -15.78 41.99 29.73
CA ALA A 548 -17.10 42.27 30.28
C ALA A 548 -17.20 41.68 31.68
N ALA A 549 -17.19 42.53 32.71
CA ALA A 549 -17.58 42.14 34.05
C ALA A 549 -19.11 41.95 34.08
N ASP A 550 -19.55 40.73 34.38
CA ASP A 550 -20.93 40.37 34.74
C ASP A 550 -22.02 40.53 33.65
N GLY A 551 -21.83 39.87 32.51
CA GLY A 551 -22.89 39.51 31.58
C GLY A 551 -22.51 38.23 30.84
N PRO A 552 -23.45 37.42 30.31
CA PRO A 552 -23.07 36.27 29.52
C PRO A 552 -22.11 36.77 28.43
N SER A 553 -20.87 36.25 28.41
CA SER A 553 -20.22 36.06 27.12
C SER A 553 -21.30 35.46 26.26
N ASP A 554 -21.69 36.05 25.14
CA ASP A 554 -22.80 35.50 24.35
C ASP A 554 -22.15 34.49 23.39
N PRO A 555 -21.91 33.21 23.79
CA PRO A 555 -21.65 32.20 22.80
C PRO A 555 -22.91 32.17 21.94
N LEU A 556 -22.73 32.09 20.62
CA LEU A 556 -23.80 31.79 19.68
C LEU A 556 -24.73 30.77 20.32
N ARG A 557 -26.01 31.13 20.50
CA ARG A 557 -26.94 30.21 21.13
C ARG A 557 -27.19 29.07 20.16
N ALA A 558 -26.90 27.85 20.59
CA ALA A 558 -27.26 26.67 19.81
C ALA A 558 -28.79 26.66 19.62
N ILE A 559 -29.22 26.74 18.37
CA ILE A 559 -30.62 26.59 17.99
C ILE A 559 -30.96 25.09 18.08
N ASP A 560 -32.16 24.78 18.58
CA ASP A 560 -32.67 23.41 18.60
C ASP A 560 -32.78 22.88 17.16
N PRO A 561 -32.06 21.81 16.79
CA PRO A 561 -32.09 21.24 15.44
C PRO A 561 -33.45 20.66 15.05
N MET A 562 -34.36 20.46 16.02
CA MET A 562 -35.73 19.98 15.80
C MET A 562 -36.77 21.10 15.77
N ALA A 563 -36.35 22.36 15.98
CA ALA A 563 -37.25 23.50 15.89
C ALA A 563 -37.77 23.64 14.44
N PRO A 564 -39.06 23.97 14.26
CA PRO A 564 -39.60 24.24 12.93
C PRO A 564 -38.85 25.43 12.29
N VAL A 565 -38.25 25.18 11.13
CA VAL A 565 -37.48 26.16 10.36
C VAL A 565 -38.40 26.79 9.31
N SER A 566 -38.32 28.11 9.16
CA SER A 566 -39.01 28.83 8.07
C SER A 566 -38.28 28.64 6.74
N ASP A 567 -38.96 28.93 5.63
CA ASP A 567 -38.32 28.93 4.32
C ASP A 567 -37.13 29.92 4.30
N LEU A 568 -36.03 29.49 3.69
CA LEU A 568 -34.83 30.30 3.53
C LEU A 568 -35.08 31.47 2.55
N PRO A 569 -34.40 32.62 2.71
CA PRO A 569 -34.57 33.77 1.82
C PRO A 569 -34.28 33.40 0.35
N ALA A 570 -34.99 34.02 -0.58
CA ALA A 570 -34.78 33.80 -2.02
C ALA A 570 -33.42 34.38 -2.49
N PRO A 571 -32.76 33.76 -3.47
CA PRO A 571 -31.60 34.37 -4.13
C PRO A 571 -32.05 35.68 -4.79
N ASN A 572 -31.31 36.77 -4.55
CA ASN A 572 -31.67 38.17 -4.87
C ASN A 572 -32.70 38.87 -3.98
N HIS A 573 -32.97 38.38 -2.77
CA HIS A 573 -33.60 39.25 -1.79
C HIS A 573 -32.62 40.42 -1.51
N PRO A 574 -33.00 41.70 -1.75
CA PRO A 574 -32.14 42.83 -1.41
C PRO A 574 -31.78 42.71 0.08
N PRO A 575 -30.51 42.83 0.50
CA PRO A 575 -30.14 42.65 1.92
C PRO A 575 -31.16 43.41 2.74
N GLN A 576 -31.82 42.79 3.75
CA GLN A 576 -32.96 43.41 4.44
C GLN A 576 -32.58 44.81 4.92
N LEU A 577 -32.85 45.81 4.08
CA LEU A 577 -32.47 47.19 4.27
C LEU A 577 -33.37 47.67 5.39
N SER A 578 -32.77 47.99 6.53
CA SER A 578 -33.47 48.68 7.59
C SER A 578 -33.99 49.99 7.01
N ILE A 579 -35.29 50.04 6.68
CA ILE A 579 -35.97 51.26 6.26
C ILE A 579 -35.85 52.24 7.43
N ALA A 580 -35.04 53.29 7.25
CA ALA A 580 -34.97 54.41 8.16
C ALA A 580 -36.34 55.09 8.19
N VAL A 581 -36.97 55.16 9.36
CA VAL A 581 -38.22 55.91 9.53
C VAL A 581 -37.86 57.37 9.78
N GLU A 582 -38.34 58.21 8.88
CA GLU A 582 -38.60 59.64 9.06
C GLU A 582 -39.22 59.90 10.43
N ASN A 583 -38.48 60.50 11.37
CA ASN A 583 -39.00 61.32 12.48
C ASN A 583 -37.85 61.97 13.24
N ALA A 584 -37.15 62.90 12.59
CA ALA A 584 -36.42 63.99 13.25
C ALA A 584 -36.62 65.27 12.41
N PRO A 585 -36.77 66.47 13.01
CA PRO A 585 -37.19 67.66 12.28
C PRO A 585 -36.15 68.10 11.24
N GLN A 586 -36.59 68.27 10.00
CA GLN A 586 -35.77 68.71 8.86
C GLN A 586 -35.24 70.15 9.00
N PRO A 587 -34.05 70.44 8.44
CA PRO A 587 -33.87 71.55 7.51
C PRO A 587 -34.09 71.07 6.06
N GLN A 588 -34.64 71.99 5.25
CA GLN A 588 -35.31 71.84 3.96
C GLN A 588 -34.68 70.94 2.87
N PRO A 589 -35.51 70.43 1.94
CA PRO A 589 -35.13 69.39 0.99
C PRO A 589 -34.37 69.94 -0.22
N LEU A 590 -33.18 69.41 -0.48
CA LEU A 590 -32.65 69.39 -1.83
C LEU A 590 -33.35 68.26 -2.59
N ARG A 591 -34.06 68.64 -3.65
CA ARG A 591 -34.81 67.77 -4.57
C ARG A 591 -34.05 66.48 -4.92
N PRO A 592 -34.75 65.36 -5.14
CA PRO A 592 -34.13 64.13 -5.64
C PRO A 592 -33.73 64.36 -7.10
N GLN A 593 -32.48 64.76 -7.34
CA GLN A 593 -31.83 64.41 -8.58
C GLN A 593 -31.59 62.91 -8.53
N ARG A 594 -32.08 62.19 -9.54
CA ARG A 594 -31.63 60.83 -9.84
C ARG A 594 -30.11 60.87 -9.87
N LEU A 595 -29.48 60.33 -8.83
CA LEU A 595 -28.06 60.04 -8.82
C LEU A 595 -27.86 58.79 -9.68
N SER A 596 -27.85 58.97 -11.00
CA SER A 596 -27.05 58.14 -11.88
C SER A 596 -25.59 58.55 -11.67
N VAL A 597 -25.03 58.17 -10.52
CA VAL A 597 -23.60 58.27 -10.29
C VAL A 597 -23.06 56.96 -10.85
N SER A 598 -22.18 57.02 -11.85
CA SER A 598 -21.48 55.82 -12.30
C SER A 598 -20.76 55.21 -11.09
N ASN A 599 -20.72 53.88 -10.97
CA ASN A 599 -19.99 53.17 -9.91
C ASN A 599 -18.57 53.74 -9.70
N THR A 600 -17.97 54.27 -10.77
CA THR A 600 -16.71 55.01 -10.78
C THR A 600 -16.61 56.14 -9.75
N ALA A 601 -17.64 56.97 -9.57
CA ALA A 601 -17.54 58.15 -8.71
C ALA A 601 -17.71 57.84 -7.20
N ILE A 602 -18.37 56.72 -6.85
CA ILE A 602 -18.38 56.22 -5.47
C ILE A 602 -17.03 55.56 -5.15
N VAL A 603 -16.52 54.74 -6.08
CA VAL A 603 -15.18 54.13 -5.97
C VAL A 603 -14.09 55.20 -5.88
N GLU A 604 -14.18 56.27 -6.67
CA GLU A 604 -13.21 57.36 -6.66
C GLU A 604 -13.31 58.20 -5.37
N LYS A 605 -14.51 58.36 -4.82
CA LYS A 605 -14.72 58.96 -3.48
C LYS A 605 -14.16 58.07 -2.37
N LEU A 606 -14.32 56.75 -2.44
CA LEU A 606 -13.76 55.81 -1.47
C LEU A 606 -12.23 55.72 -1.58
N ARG A 607 -11.67 55.73 -2.79
CA ARG A 607 -10.22 55.89 -3.04
C ARG A 607 -9.69 57.19 -2.46
N GLN A 608 -10.46 58.27 -2.61
CA GLN A 608 -10.07 59.56 -2.02
C GLN A 608 -10.14 59.55 -0.48
N VAL A 609 -11.11 58.87 0.12
CA VAL A 609 -11.18 58.66 1.58
C VAL A 609 -10.02 57.78 2.09
N ALA A 610 -9.63 56.75 1.34
CA ALA A 610 -8.46 55.93 1.65
C ALA A 610 -7.16 56.73 1.52
N ALA A 611 -7.04 57.57 0.48
CA ALA A 611 -5.89 58.42 0.20
C ALA A 611 -5.75 59.63 1.16
N ASP A 612 -6.87 60.20 1.64
CA ASP A 612 -6.91 61.36 2.55
C ASP A 612 -6.67 60.97 4.03
N ARG A 613 -6.44 59.68 4.33
CA ARG A 613 -6.03 59.27 5.68
C ARG A 613 -4.69 59.93 6.05
N PRO A 614 -4.54 60.42 7.30
CA PRO A 614 -3.26 60.96 7.74
C PRO A 614 -2.19 59.87 7.58
N HIS A 615 -1.14 60.18 6.80
CA HIS A 615 0.05 59.33 6.69
C HIS A 615 0.51 59.04 8.10
N PHE A 616 0.37 57.78 8.56
CA PHE A 616 0.78 57.41 9.90
C PHE A 616 2.23 57.85 10.07
N ASP A 617 2.49 58.67 11.09
CA ASP A 617 3.77 59.31 11.33
C ASP A 617 4.89 58.26 11.18
N ARG A 618 5.79 58.47 10.22
CA ARG A 618 6.89 57.55 9.87
C ARG A 618 7.92 57.41 11.00
N THR A 619 7.71 58.12 12.10
CA THR A 619 8.55 58.05 13.28
C THR A 619 8.10 56.85 14.12
N PRO A 620 8.88 55.75 14.19
CA PRO A 620 8.59 54.69 15.15
C PRO A 620 8.51 55.32 16.55
N PRO A 621 7.61 54.87 17.44
CA PRO A 621 7.62 55.35 18.81
C PRO A 621 9.02 55.12 19.38
N ARG A 622 9.76 56.20 19.64
CA ARG A 622 11.06 56.12 20.30
C ARG A 622 10.81 55.49 21.67
N LEU A 623 11.10 54.20 21.82
CA LEU A 623 11.38 53.62 23.12
C LEU A 623 12.59 54.38 23.66
N ARG A 624 12.35 55.40 24.49
CA ARG A 624 13.41 56.07 25.25
C ARG A 624 14.00 55.00 26.18
N LEU A 625 15.24 54.59 25.91
CA LEU A 625 16.02 53.83 26.88
C LEU A 625 16.12 54.66 28.16
N ALA A 626 15.79 54.03 29.28
CA ALA A 626 15.71 54.63 30.59
C ALA A 626 17.02 55.35 30.98
N GLY A 627 16.92 56.67 31.08
CA GLY A 627 17.75 57.51 31.95
C GLY A 627 16.77 58.45 32.64
N GLU A 628 16.54 58.20 33.94
CA GLU A 628 15.66 58.95 34.85
C GLU A 628 14.14 58.80 34.63
N LEU A 629 13.52 58.07 35.57
CA LEU A 629 12.06 57.95 35.74
C LEU A 629 11.45 59.29 36.15
N VAL A 630 11.27 60.20 35.20
CA VAL A 630 10.27 61.26 35.32
C VAL A 630 8.94 60.65 34.86
N ARG A 631 8.01 60.46 35.80
CA ARG A 631 6.60 60.14 35.49
C ARG A 631 6.01 61.32 34.72
N GLU A 632 6.09 61.28 33.40
CA GLU A 632 5.11 61.99 32.58
C GLU A 632 3.75 61.29 32.74
N PRO A 633 2.63 62.03 32.82
CA PRO A 633 1.32 61.42 32.97
C PRO A 633 1.07 60.49 31.78
N SER A 634 0.64 59.26 32.08
CA SER A 634 0.23 58.26 31.09
C SER A 634 -0.63 58.91 30.00
N PRO A 635 -0.47 58.52 28.72
CA PRO A 635 -1.49 58.83 27.73
C PRO A 635 -2.82 58.30 28.26
N VAL A 636 -3.82 59.18 28.24
CA VAL A 636 -5.18 58.98 28.74
C VAL A 636 -5.65 57.56 28.41
N ALA A 637 -6.11 56.82 29.42
CA ALA A 637 -6.72 55.51 29.20
C ALA A 637 -7.78 55.65 28.11
N PRO A 638 -7.81 54.79 27.07
CA PRO A 638 -8.83 54.86 26.04
C PRO A 638 -10.19 54.93 26.73
N GLU A 639 -11.04 55.86 26.29
CA GLU A 639 -12.37 56.07 26.86
C GLU A 639 -13.00 54.72 27.17
N THR A 640 -13.47 54.55 28.40
CA THR A 640 -14.01 53.27 28.87
C THR A 640 -15.28 52.96 28.09
N VAL A 641 -15.12 52.35 26.92
CA VAL A 641 -16.22 51.78 26.16
C VAL A 641 -16.87 50.75 27.08
N PRO A 642 -18.17 50.92 27.41
CA PRO A 642 -18.90 49.92 28.17
C PRO A 642 -18.79 48.55 27.49
N ALA A 643 -18.51 47.50 28.25
CA ALA A 643 -18.19 46.19 27.69
C ALA A 643 -19.35 45.55 26.90
N ASP A 644 -20.60 45.97 27.16
CA ASP A 644 -21.81 45.63 26.41
C ASP A 644 -21.85 46.21 24.99
N LYS A 645 -21.04 47.24 24.70
CA LYS A 645 -20.90 47.83 23.37
C LYS A 645 -19.76 47.21 22.53
N VAL A 646 -18.95 46.32 23.12
CA VAL A 646 -17.86 45.63 22.41
C VAL A 646 -18.40 44.36 21.75
N ILE A 647 -18.35 44.32 20.41
CA ILE A 647 -18.76 43.15 19.63
C ILE A 647 -17.53 42.29 19.38
N ARG A 648 -17.48 41.04 19.89
CA ARG A 648 -16.30 40.17 19.74
C ARG A 648 -16.23 39.39 18.42
N THR A 649 -17.33 39.33 17.68
CA THR A 649 -17.38 38.75 16.32
C THR A 649 -17.03 39.81 15.28
N SER A 650 -16.34 39.42 14.22
CA SER A 650 -15.91 40.36 13.19
C SER A 650 -15.86 39.73 11.81
N LEU A 651 -16.18 40.52 10.80
CA LEU A 651 -15.87 40.24 9.41
C LEU A 651 -14.51 40.87 9.10
N CYS A 652 -13.61 40.13 8.45
CA CYS A 652 -12.29 40.65 8.10
C CYS A 652 -12.06 40.52 6.60
N VAL A 653 -11.32 41.46 6.02
CA VAL A 653 -10.93 41.42 4.61
C VAL A 653 -9.41 41.58 4.52
N GLU A 654 -8.74 40.65 3.86
CA GLU A 654 -7.30 40.67 3.61
C GLU A 654 -7.04 40.48 2.11
N ALA A 655 -6.16 41.29 1.55
CA ALA A 655 -5.63 41.05 0.21
C ALA A 655 -4.36 40.19 0.31
N ARG A 656 -4.35 39.03 -0.34
CA ARG A 656 -3.23 38.08 -0.29
C ARG A 656 -3.03 37.43 -1.65
N GLY A 657 -1.81 37.50 -2.19
CA GLY A 657 -1.48 36.89 -3.49
C GLY A 657 -2.35 37.41 -4.63
N GLY A 658 -2.71 38.70 -4.61
CA GLY A 658 -3.57 39.31 -5.62
C GLY A 658 -5.07 39.13 -5.42
N ASN A 659 -5.50 38.40 -4.39
CA ASN A 659 -6.89 38.02 -4.15
C ASN A 659 -7.45 38.61 -2.86
N LEU A 660 -8.74 38.95 -2.84
CA LEU A 660 -9.45 39.36 -1.64
C LEU A 660 -10.03 38.16 -0.89
N PHE A 661 -9.61 37.98 0.36
CA PHE A 661 -10.13 36.97 1.26
C PHE A 661 -11.09 37.62 2.26
N VAL A 662 -12.36 37.23 2.20
CA VAL A 662 -13.41 37.68 3.13
C VAL A 662 -13.62 36.61 4.20
N PHE A 663 -13.23 36.92 5.44
CA PHE A 663 -13.40 36.05 6.60
C PHE A 663 -14.76 36.32 7.24
N MET A 664 -15.65 35.34 7.11
CA MET A 664 -17.02 35.44 7.58
C MET A 664 -17.08 35.36 9.12
N PRO A 665 -17.83 36.25 9.79
CA PRO A 665 -18.07 36.13 11.22
C PRO A 665 -18.96 34.92 11.50
N PRO A 666 -18.87 34.32 12.69
CA PRO A 666 -19.87 33.38 13.13
C PRO A 666 -21.24 34.08 13.27
N VAL A 667 -22.28 33.43 12.77
CA VAL A 667 -23.67 33.88 12.88
C VAL A 667 -24.55 32.75 13.43
N GLU A 668 -25.64 33.10 14.09
CA GLU A 668 -26.50 32.11 14.78
C GLU A 668 -27.46 31.38 13.82
N ARG A 669 -27.81 32.02 12.70
CA ARG A 669 -28.87 31.57 11.79
C ARG A 669 -28.37 31.51 10.34
N VAL A 670 -28.85 30.51 9.60
CA VAL A 670 -28.49 30.30 8.19
C VAL A 670 -29.02 31.45 7.33
N GLU A 671 -30.19 31.98 7.64
CA GLU A 671 -30.80 33.11 6.92
C GLU A 671 -29.92 34.35 7.00
N ASP A 672 -29.36 34.63 8.18
CA ASP A 672 -28.45 35.76 8.39
C ASP A 672 -27.10 35.55 7.69
N TYR A 673 -26.64 34.29 7.58
CA TYR A 673 -25.45 33.95 6.80
C TYR A 673 -25.67 34.20 5.32
N LEU A 674 -26.81 33.75 4.78
CA LEU A 674 -27.20 33.95 3.38
C LEU A 674 -27.34 35.44 3.04
N ASP A 675 -27.96 36.22 3.93
CA ASP A 675 -28.07 37.68 3.79
C ASP A 675 -26.68 38.36 3.72
N LEU A 676 -25.72 37.89 4.53
CA LEU A 676 -24.36 38.43 4.53
C LEU A 676 -23.60 38.04 3.25
N ILE A 677 -23.72 36.79 2.80
CA ILE A 677 -23.12 36.32 1.53
C ILE A 677 -23.67 37.13 0.35
N ALA A 678 -24.99 37.36 0.29
CA ALA A 678 -25.59 38.18 -0.76
C ALA A 678 -25.07 39.63 -0.74
N ALA A 679 -24.83 40.20 0.44
CA ALA A 679 -24.22 41.53 0.56
C ALA A 679 -22.77 41.55 0.07
N VAL A 680 -21.97 40.51 0.40
CA VAL A 680 -20.59 40.33 -0.06
C VAL A 680 -20.54 40.20 -1.58
N GLU A 681 -21.35 39.32 -2.17
CA GLU A 681 -21.46 39.15 -3.62
C GLU A 681 -21.88 40.44 -4.33
N ALA A 682 -22.90 41.14 -3.81
CA ALA A 682 -23.32 42.43 -4.36
C ALA A 682 -22.24 43.52 -4.23
N THR A 683 -21.31 43.39 -3.27
CA THR A 683 -20.18 44.33 -3.10
C THR A 683 -19.09 44.04 -4.12
N ALA A 684 -18.74 42.76 -4.29
CA ALA A 684 -17.82 42.30 -5.32
C ALA A 684 -18.31 42.70 -6.72
N SER A 685 -19.60 42.50 -7.01
CA SER A 685 -20.21 42.85 -8.29
C SER A 685 -20.16 44.36 -8.58
N ASP A 686 -20.47 45.20 -7.58
CA ASP A 686 -20.47 46.66 -7.75
C ASP A 686 -19.05 47.24 -7.96
N LEU A 687 -18.07 46.65 -7.29
CA LEU A 687 -16.66 47.05 -7.34
C LEU A 687 -15.88 46.37 -8.48
N GLN A 688 -16.42 45.30 -9.07
CA GLN A 688 -15.77 44.45 -10.06
C GLN A 688 -14.43 43.85 -9.56
N VAL A 689 -14.45 43.31 -8.34
CA VAL A 689 -13.28 42.73 -7.64
C VAL A 689 -13.54 41.34 -7.09
#